data_AF-A0A973I3S4-F1
#
_entry.id   AF-A0A973I3S4-F1
#
_cell.length_a   1.000
_cell.length_b   1.000
_cell.length_c   1.000
_cell.angle_alpha   90.00
_cell.angle_beta   90.00
_cell.angle_gamma   90.00
#
_symmetry.space_group_name_H-M   'P 1'
#
loop_
_entity.id
_entity.type
_entity.pdbx_description
1 polymer ?
#
loop_
_entity_poly.entity_id
_entity_poly.type
_entity_poly.pdbx_seq_one_letter_code
_entity_poly.pdbx_strand_id
1 'polypeptide(L)'
;MLVPFVPPVISCFSSLFSLRKSPTLSAKINAILFLSLTTLTACGGSDSTEPTPTPPPKDTTAPVITLIGNTPLTHSIDTSYDDEGATANDATDGNVDVTMTGSVDSSIVNSYTLIYTATDAAGNTSTSTRIVNVIDDIAPVITLGGSSEVIHPVGTPYVDASANASDNVDEAINVITSDDVKADAIGSYTVTYTAKDEAGNEATAVMRTVNVVDLTAPVITLNGEAKINHEYGIAYKDAGATATDNIDSNVETTTTDTILINKIGSYGITYTARDAAGNEAIPVERIVTVVDTIGPVITLNGSDTIILGQGRDYKELGATARDNADGDITVEAPAGEVINTVIDSYVLTYTATDLSGNTTTLNRTINVVAPRPFITTWKTNGPNDDITIRINNNYTYDYTIDWGDGTILYNQATDLTHNYLLDDTYTVTISGTFPAIDTNADAEKLLNINQWGDIAWQSMKQAFYQCENMTSDATDTPDLRNVTDLMEMFSDAYLFNADISDWDVSNVIVMEGMFWGAFAFNQDISRWDVSSVESFGDMFNQAYAFNQGIGEWDVSSALYMGNMFREATVFNGDVVGWDVSSVTDMVEMFSYAFAFNQDIGGWVISSVTSIEGMFYGASVFNNDIGGWDVSSVTEMSSTFGEASAFNQDISGWVVNSVTNMVSMFDRASSFNQDISGWDVSSVKGMSEMFMGATAFNQDLSQWDVSSVTNMSEMFKNIALSTDNYDALLNGWSQRVVQPNVTFGAGDSLPSLDSDAAKATLEGKGWVITDGSP
;
A
#
# COMPACT_ATOMS: atom_id res chain seq x y z
N MET A 1 -7.46 -29.00 -14.23
CA MET A 1 -7.91 -30.28 -14.83
C MET A 1 -8.93 -30.91 -13.89
N LEU A 2 -10.16 -31.15 -14.36
CA LEU A 2 -11.24 -31.96 -13.75
C LEU A 2 -11.64 -31.76 -12.25
N VAL A 3 -12.79 -31.11 -12.07
CA VAL A 3 -13.81 -31.24 -11.00
C VAL A 3 -14.65 -32.54 -11.20
N PRO A 4 -15.74 -32.88 -10.44
CA PRO A 4 -16.25 -32.45 -9.10
C PRO A 4 -16.68 -33.65 -8.19
N PHE A 5 -17.33 -33.41 -7.01
CA PHE A 5 -18.73 -33.83 -6.69
C PHE A 5 -19.20 -33.41 -5.26
N VAL A 6 -20.52 -33.47 -4.99
CA VAL A 6 -21.18 -32.98 -3.74
C VAL A 6 -22.27 -33.98 -3.20
N PRO A 7 -23.22 -33.68 -2.26
CA PRO A 7 -23.50 -34.46 -1.03
C PRO A 7 -24.70 -35.46 -1.15
N PRO A 8 -25.15 -36.17 -0.07
CA PRO A 8 -26.10 -35.67 0.98
C PRO A 8 -25.67 -36.02 2.44
N VAL A 9 -26.21 -35.58 3.60
CA VAL A 9 -27.46 -34.94 4.10
C VAL A 9 -28.45 -35.89 4.85
N ILE A 10 -28.73 -35.56 6.13
CA ILE A 10 -29.89 -35.89 7.01
C ILE A 10 -30.01 -37.24 7.80
N SER A 11 -30.63 -37.13 9.00
CA SER A 11 -31.39 -38.16 9.80
C SER A 11 -30.63 -39.18 10.71
N CYS A 12 -31.13 -39.61 11.89
CA CYS A 12 -32.01 -39.00 12.93
C CYS A 12 -32.20 -39.92 14.18
N PHE A 13 -32.68 -39.35 15.30
CA PHE A 13 -33.49 -39.93 16.40
C PHE A 13 -33.04 -41.14 17.29
N SER A 14 -33.34 -40.98 18.60
CA SER A 14 -33.86 -41.99 19.56
C SER A 14 -32.89 -43.01 20.24
N SER A 15 -33.14 -43.57 21.44
CA SER A 15 -33.96 -43.15 22.62
C SER A 15 -33.80 -44.11 23.85
N LEU A 16 -34.42 -43.75 25.00
CA LEU A 16 -34.95 -44.62 26.08
C LEU A 16 -34.03 -45.48 26.98
N PHE A 17 -34.08 -45.19 28.31
CA PHE A 17 -34.22 -46.09 29.49
C PHE A 17 -33.39 -47.39 29.66
N SER A 18 -32.91 -47.68 30.90
CA SER A 18 -33.50 -48.68 31.84
C SER A 18 -32.56 -49.34 32.90
N LEU A 19 -32.84 -49.10 34.20
CA LEU A 19 -32.82 -50.03 35.37
C LEU A 19 -31.59 -50.91 35.84
N ARG A 20 -31.28 -50.76 37.16
CA ARG A 20 -31.20 -51.80 38.26
C ARG A 20 -29.89 -52.45 38.81
N LYS A 21 -29.78 -52.36 40.16
CA LYS A 21 -29.51 -53.39 41.21
C LYS A 21 -28.08 -53.65 41.80
N SER A 22 -28.11 -53.98 43.11
CA SER A 22 -27.06 -54.35 44.11
C SER A 22 -26.83 -55.91 44.19
N PRO A 23 -26.23 -56.58 45.24
CA PRO A 23 -25.57 -56.18 46.53
C PRO A 23 -24.29 -57.00 46.95
N THR A 24 -23.75 -56.85 48.19
CA THR A 24 -23.30 -57.90 49.21
C THR A 24 -22.34 -57.36 50.32
N LEU A 25 -21.84 -58.20 51.27
CA LEU A 25 -21.55 -57.79 52.69
C LEU A 25 -20.54 -58.68 53.51
N SER A 26 -19.79 -58.05 54.46
CA SER A 26 -19.13 -58.59 55.71
C SER A 26 -18.69 -57.39 56.63
N ALA A 27 -18.52 -57.33 57.97
CA ALA A 27 -18.50 -58.24 59.17
C ALA A 27 -17.09 -58.75 59.62
N LYS A 28 -16.64 -58.79 60.91
CA LYS A 28 -17.11 -58.30 62.26
C LYS A 28 -16.05 -58.53 63.42
N ILE A 29 -16.26 -57.99 64.66
CA ILE A 29 -15.87 -58.48 66.06
C ILE A 29 -14.72 -57.79 66.89
N ASN A 30 -15.11 -57.22 68.07
CA ASN A 30 -14.63 -57.16 69.50
C ASN A 30 -13.12 -57.12 69.96
N ALA A 31 -12.71 -56.76 71.22
CA ALA A 31 -13.16 -55.86 72.34
C ALA A 31 -12.24 -55.97 73.64
N ILE A 32 -12.47 -55.16 74.71
CA ILE A 32 -12.19 -55.39 76.19
C ILE A 32 -10.72 -55.21 76.74
N LEU A 33 -10.37 -54.79 78.00
CA LEU A 33 -10.98 -53.97 79.10
C LEU A 33 -10.01 -53.73 80.35
N PHE A 34 -10.26 -52.73 81.23
CA PHE A 34 -9.83 -52.46 82.67
C PHE A 34 -8.34 -52.28 83.19
N LEU A 35 -7.96 -51.02 83.51
CA LEU A 35 -7.63 -50.37 84.83
C LEU A 35 -6.77 -51.00 86.01
N SER A 36 -5.88 -50.18 86.63
CA SER A 36 -5.78 -49.83 88.12
C SER A 36 -4.45 -49.97 88.98
N LEU A 37 -4.23 -48.96 89.86
CA LEU A 37 -3.63 -48.87 91.24
C LEU A 37 -2.11 -49.08 91.66
N THR A 38 -1.39 -47.94 91.86
CA THR A 38 -0.73 -47.36 93.10
C THR A 38 0.35 -48.01 94.04
N THR A 39 1.44 -47.23 94.26
CA THR A 39 2.16 -46.80 95.53
C THR A 39 3.10 -47.68 96.41
N LEU A 40 4.25 -47.09 96.85
CA LEU A 40 4.85 -47.21 98.22
C LEU A 40 5.92 -46.09 98.57
N THR A 41 6.31 -45.99 99.86
CA THR A 41 7.21 -45.02 100.60
C THR A 41 8.70 -44.97 100.18
N ALA A 42 9.58 -43.95 100.42
CA ALA A 42 9.81 -42.90 101.46
C ALA A 42 10.57 -43.41 102.75
N CYS A 43 11.46 -42.69 103.48
CA CYS A 43 12.10 -41.34 103.46
C CYS A 43 13.48 -41.32 104.22
N GLY A 44 14.12 -40.17 104.60
CA GLY A 44 15.39 -40.11 105.37
C GLY A 44 15.85 -38.74 105.98
N GLY A 45 16.97 -38.70 106.75
CA GLY A 45 17.67 -37.47 107.25
C GLY A 45 17.80 -37.28 108.80
N SER A 46 18.84 -36.56 109.28
CA SER A 46 19.17 -36.20 110.70
C SER A 46 20.34 -35.17 110.75
N ASP A 47 20.82 -34.52 111.84
CA ASP A 47 20.48 -34.41 113.28
C ASP A 47 20.95 -33.04 113.92
N SER A 48 21.01 -32.88 115.25
CA SER A 48 20.76 -31.58 115.95
C SER A 48 21.18 -31.46 117.46
N THR A 49 20.29 -30.94 118.34
CA THR A 49 20.33 -30.68 119.82
C THR A 49 19.00 -29.94 120.22
N GLU A 50 18.42 -29.91 121.44
CA GLU A 50 18.67 -30.59 122.75
C GLU A 50 17.41 -30.69 123.70
N PRO A 51 16.69 -29.63 124.12
CA PRO A 51 16.19 -29.54 125.52
C PRO A 51 14.65 -29.51 125.78
N THR A 52 14.26 -29.45 127.07
CA THR A 52 12.87 -29.48 127.65
C THR A 52 12.82 -28.63 128.97
N PRO A 53 11.80 -28.60 129.89
CA PRO A 53 10.40 -29.14 129.93
C PRO A 53 9.32 -28.12 130.46
N THR A 54 8.09 -28.54 130.86
CA THR A 54 7.42 -28.24 132.18
C THR A 54 5.93 -28.78 132.38
N PRO A 55 4.80 -28.02 132.58
CA PRO A 55 3.86 -28.31 133.70
C PRO A 55 2.43 -28.95 133.48
N PRO A 56 1.25 -28.26 133.40
CA PRO A 56 0.02 -28.71 134.13
C PRO A 56 -1.34 -28.87 133.33
N PRO A 57 -2.44 -29.41 133.94
CA PRO A 57 -3.69 -29.81 133.24
C PRO A 57 -5.05 -29.18 133.72
N LYS A 58 -6.18 -29.53 133.06
CA LYS A 58 -7.61 -29.43 133.50
C LYS A 58 -8.33 -30.79 133.26
N ASP A 59 -9.48 -31.01 133.90
CA ASP A 59 -10.43 -32.14 133.69
C ASP A 59 -11.82 -31.66 133.17
N THR A 60 -12.62 -32.51 132.51
CA THR A 60 -13.78 -32.11 131.67
C THR A 60 -14.90 -33.16 131.51
N THR A 61 -16.18 -32.73 131.58
CA THR A 61 -17.40 -33.55 131.29
C THR A 61 -18.52 -32.66 130.72
N ALA A 62 -19.25 -33.03 129.66
CA ALA A 62 -19.90 -32.06 128.74
C ALA A 62 -21.34 -32.38 128.21
N PRO A 63 -22.05 -31.40 127.58
CA PRO A 63 -23.42 -31.54 127.01
C PRO A 63 -23.52 -32.27 125.65
N VAL A 64 -24.74 -32.49 125.13
CA VAL A 64 -25.05 -33.20 123.86
C VAL A 64 -26.10 -32.44 123.00
N ILE A 65 -26.01 -32.50 121.65
CA ILE A 65 -26.82 -31.73 120.65
C ILE A 65 -27.66 -32.62 119.68
N THR A 66 -28.72 -32.08 119.06
CA THR A 66 -29.48 -32.69 117.93
C THR A 66 -30.02 -31.64 116.92
N LEU A 67 -30.03 -31.97 115.62
CA LEU A 67 -30.40 -31.09 114.48
C LEU A 67 -31.86 -31.30 113.97
N ILE A 68 -32.37 -30.32 113.21
CA ILE A 68 -33.65 -30.37 112.48
C ILE A 68 -33.38 -30.15 110.98
N GLY A 69 -33.74 -31.12 110.13
CA GLY A 69 -33.75 -31.00 108.65
C GLY A 69 -32.69 -31.76 107.87
N ASN A 70 -32.71 -31.65 106.54
CA ASN A 70 -31.79 -32.36 105.62
C ASN A 70 -30.35 -31.81 105.66
N THR A 71 -29.39 -32.65 105.24
CA THR A 71 -28.01 -32.27 104.90
C THR A 71 -27.36 -33.37 104.05
N PRO A 72 -26.76 -33.09 102.89
CA PRO A 72 -26.70 -31.80 102.18
C PRO A 72 -28.03 -31.37 101.52
N LEU A 73 -28.01 -30.21 100.84
CA LEU A 73 -29.09 -29.62 100.04
C LEU A 73 -28.48 -28.89 98.80
N THR A 74 -29.27 -28.62 97.75
CA THR A 74 -28.85 -27.91 96.53
C THR A 74 -29.77 -26.75 96.16
N HIS A 75 -29.22 -25.73 95.49
CA HIS A 75 -29.82 -24.41 95.23
C HIS A 75 -29.19 -23.75 93.99
N SER A 76 -29.85 -22.77 93.35
CA SER A 76 -29.29 -22.02 92.20
C SER A 76 -28.75 -20.64 92.61
N ILE A 77 -27.70 -20.17 91.95
CA ILE A 77 -27.06 -18.87 92.22
C ILE A 77 -28.03 -17.68 92.09
N ASP A 78 -27.81 -16.64 92.90
CA ASP A 78 -28.58 -15.40 93.00
C ASP A 78 -30.08 -15.54 93.32
N THR A 79 -30.49 -16.71 93.83
CA THR A 79 -31.84 -16.94 94.40
C THR A 79 -31.79 -17.07 95.94
N SER A 80 -32.84 -16.77 96.70
CA SER A 80 -32.80 -16.64 98.17
C SER A 80 -32.87 -17.96 98.98
N TYR A 81 -32.26 -18.01 100.18
CA TYR A 81 -32.14 -19.22 101.05
C TYR A 81 -32.44 -18.96 102.56
N ASP A 82 -32.95 -19.96 103.30
CA ASP A 82 -33.30 -19.94 104.76
C ASP A 82 -32.96 -21.29 105.49
N ASP A 83 -32.78 -21.30 106.84
CA ASP A 83 -32.36 -22.49 107.67
C ASP A 83 -33.40 -23.03 108.71
N GLU A 84 -33.21 -24.28 109.20
CA GLU A 84 -34.18 -25.06 110.02
C GLU A 84 -33.83 -25.36 111.53
N GLY A 85 -32.59 -25.24 112.05
CA GLY A 85 -32.30 -25.23 113.52
C GLY A 85 -31.85 -26.53 114.29
N ALA A 86 -31.65 -26.43 115.64
CA ALA A 86 -31.09 -27.48 116.55
C ALA A 86 -31.33 -27.28 118.09
N THR A 87 -31.01 -28.27 118.98
CA THR A 87 -31.25 -28.28 120.48
C THR A 87 -30.24 -29.12 121.33
N ALA A 88 -30.14 -28.96 122.69
CA ALA A 88 -29.13 -29.64 123.57
C ALA A 88 -29.48 -29.89 125.08
N ASN A 89 -28.65 -30.67 125.83
CA ASN A 89 -28.72 -30.98 127.29
C ASN A 89 -27.39 -31.48 127.93
N ASP A 90 -27.23 -31.36 129.27
CA ASP A 90 -26.13 -31.84 130.14
C ASP A 90 -26.62 -32.62 131.40
N ALA A 91 -25.73 -33.36 132.07
CA ALA A 91 -26.00 -34.21 133.24
C ALA A 91 -25.80 -33.56 134.63
N THR A 92 -25.05 -32.45 134.74
CA THR A 92 -24.82 -31.74 136.02
C THR A 92 -25.59 -30.43 136.08
N ASP A 93 -25.58 -29.65 134.99
CA ASP A 93 -26.23 -28.33 134.89
C ASP A 93 -27.63 -28.40 134.26
N GLY A 94 -27.97 -29.49 133.56
CA GLY A 94 -29.29 -29.71 132.97
C GLY A 94 -29.42 -29.16 131.55
N ASN A 95 -30.51 -28.46 131.23
CA ASN A 95 -30.79 -28.05 129.85
C ASN A 95 -29.84 -26.93 129.39
N VAL A 96 -29.21 -27.08 128.23
CA VAL A 96 -28.19 -26.14 127.70
C VAL A 96 -28.67 -25.52 126.40
N ASP A 97 -28.45 -24.21 126.23
CA ASP A 97 -28.79 -23.48 125.01
C ASP A 97 -27.89 -23.90 123.83
N VAL A 98 -28.47 -23.91 122.63
CA VAL A 98 -27.72 -24.11 121.38
C VAL A 98 -27.60 -22.80 120.62
N THR A 99 -26.37 -22.44 120.29
CA THR A 99 -26.07 -21.34 119.36
C THR A 99 -25.78 -21.92 117.98
N MET A 100 -26.51 -21.45 116.96
CA MET A 100 -26.19 -21.67 115.55
C MET A 100 -25.19 -20.61 115.05
N THR A 101 -24.20 -21.03 114.28
CA THR A 101 -23.19 -20.19 113.65
C THR A 101 -22.89 -20.67 112.24
N GLY A 102 -22.91 -19.74 111.27
CA GLY A 102 -22.74 -20.01 109.85
C GLY A 102 -23.81 -19.27 109.04
N SER A 103 -23.62 -19.23 107.73
CA SER A 103 -24.58 -18.67 106.77
C SER A 103 -24.37 -19.35 105.41
N VAL A 104 -25.45 -19.43 104.63
CA VAL A 104 -25.36 -19.76 103.20
C VAL A 104 -25.38 -18.44 102.44
N ASP A 105 -24.40 -18.22 101.57
CA ASP A 105 -24.41 -17.11 100.63
C ASP A 105 -24.82 -17.65 99.26
N SER A 106 -26.02 -17.34 98.82
CA SER A 106 -26.54 -17.85 97.55
C SER A 106 -26.08 -17.06 96.32
N SER A 107 -25.31 -15.98 96.48
CA SER A 107 -24.69 -15.24 95.37
C SER A 107 -23.36 -15.84 94.88
N ILE A 108 -22.93 -16.98 95.44
CA ILE A 108 -21.65 -17.62 95.12
C ILE A 108 -21.84 -19.14 95.02
N VAL A 109 -21.39 -19.74 93.91
CA VAL A 109 -21.35 -21.20 93.68
C VAL A 109 -20.36 -21.85 94.67
N ASN A 110 -20.88 -22.42 95.76
CA ASN A 110 -20.06 -23.07 96.79
C ASN A 110 -20.88 -24.04 97.68
N SER A 111 -20.19 -24.76 98.57
CA SER A 111 -20.75 -25.65 99.59
C SER A 111 -20.60 -25.03 100.99
N TYR A 112 -21.71 -24.56 101.55
CA TYR A 112 -21.81 -23.84 102.81
C TYR A 112 -22.07 -24.79 103.98
N THR A 113 -21.40 -24.56 105.12
CA THR A 113 -21.58 -25.36 106.34
C THR A 113 -22.13 -24.52 107.49
N LEU A 114 -23.21 -24.98 108.12
CA LEU A 114 -23.77 -24.42 109.35
C LEU A 114 -23.37 -25.28 110.55
N ILE A 115 -23.04 -24.65 111.68
CA ILE A 115 -22.54 -25.30 112.90
C ILE A 115 -23.45 -24.93 114.08
N TYR A 116 -23.72 -25.88 114.97
CA TYR A 116 -24.55 -25.72 116.15
C TYR A 116 -23.75 -26.16 117.40
N THR A 117 -23.72 -25.34 118.46
CA THR A 117 -22.80 -25.49 119.62
C THR A 117 -23.51 -25.32 120.97
N ALA A 118 -23.08 -26.04 122.02
CA ALA A 118 -23.60 -25.97 123.38
C ALA A 118 -22.48 -26.10 124.44
N THR A 119 -22.60 -25.39 125.58
CA THR A 119 -21.55 -25.25 126.61
C THR A 119 -22.13 -25.24 128.04
N ASP A 120 -21.53 -25.99 128.97
CA ASP A 120 -21.91 -26.01 130.41
C ASP A 120 -21.20 -24.96 131.29
N ALA A 121 -21.57 -24.87 132.57
CA ALA A 121 -21.00 -23.88 133.51
C ALA A 121 -19.62 -24.27 134.09
N ALA A 122 -19.20 -25.53 133.96
CA ALA A 122 -17.84 -25.99 134.25
C ALA A 122 -16.86 -25.81 133.06
N GLY A 123 -17.38 -25.32 131.93
CA GLY A 123 -16.65 -24.89 130.74
C GLY A 123 -16.41 -25.99 129.70
N ASN A 124 -17.30 -26.98 129.59
CA ASN A 124 -17.16 -28.11 128.66
C ASN A 124 -18.26 -28.07 127.58
N THR A 125 -18.04 -28.71 126.43
CA THR A 125 -18.63 -28.30 125.13
C THR A 125 -18.99 -29.46 124.20
N SER A 126 -19.94 -29.24 123.28
CA SER A 126 -20.19 -30.12 122.11
C SER A 126 -20.72 -29.36 120.87
N THR A 127 -20.71 -30.00 119.69
CA THR A 127 -21.05 -29.41 118.38
C THR A 127 -21.74 -30.37 117.38
N SER A 128 -22.41 -29.84 116.33
CA SER A 128 -23.01 -30.58 115.19
C SER A 128 -23.18 -29.70 113.93
N THR A 129 -23.45 -30.24 112.71
CA THR A 129 -23.38 -29.48 111.43
C THR A 129 -24.36 -29.86 110.27
N ARG A 130 -24.65 -28.90 109.37
CA ARG A 130 -25.41 -29.03 108.07
C ARG A 130 -24.58 -28.53 106.88
N ILE A 131 -24.83 -29.03 105.65
CA ILE A 131 -24.22 -28.59 104.37
C ILE A 131 -25.29 -28.14 103.33
N VAL A 132 -25.00 -27.13 102.50
CA VAL A 132 -25.85 -26.62 101.39
C VAL A 132 -25.00 -26.20 100.18
N ASN A 133 -25.41 -26.54 98.95
CA ASN A 133 -24.65 -26.29 97.71
C ASN A 133 -25.39 -25.34 96.74
N VAL A 134 -24.66 -24.43 96.08
CA VAL A 134 -25.19 -23.47 95.08
C VAL A 134 -24.57 -23.75 93.69
N ILE A 135 -25.33 -23.63 92.59
CA ILE A 135 -24.89 -23.92 91.20
C ILE A 135 -25.39 -22.90 90.15
N ASP A 136 -24.85 -22.95 88.93
CA ASP A 136 -25.18 -22.14 87.75
C ASP A 136 -25.72 -22.99 86.56
N ASP A 137 -26.49 -22.39 85.64
CA ASP A 137 -27.15 -23.03 84.49
C ASP A 137 -27.43 -22.14 83.24
N ILE A 138 -26.74 -21.00 83.04
CA ILE A 138 -26.93 -20.09 81.89
C ILE A 138 -25.78 -20.20 80.85
N ALA A 139 -26.03 -19.80 79.59
CA ALA A 139 -25.12 -20.01 78.45
C ALA A 139 -24.66 -18.70 77.76
N PRO A 140 -23.38 -18.61 77.32
CA PRO A 140 -22.77 -17.38 76.79
C PRO A 140 -23.27 -16.92 75.42
N VAL A 141 -22.99 -15.64 75.13
CA VAL A 141 -23.28 -14.97 73.85
C VAL A 141 -21.99 -14.51 73.17
N ILE A 142 -21.85 -14.76 71.86
CA ILE A 142 -20.67 -14.40 71.05
C ILE A 142 -20.91 -13.11 70.24
N THR A 143 -19.91 -12.24 70.15
CA THR A 143 -19.89 -11.05 69.28
C THR A 143 -18.61 -11.00 68.44
N LEU A 144 -18.73 -10.86 67.11
CA LEU A 144 -17.57 -10.72 66.21
C LEU A 144 -16.86 -9.38 66.38
N GLY A 145 -15.52 -9.39 66.33
CA GLY A 145 -14.71 -8.20 66.06
C GLY A 145 -14.55 -8.02 64.55
N GLY A 146 -15.02 -6.90 63.98
CA GLY A 146 -14.89 -6.61 62.54
C GLY A 146 -15.99 -7.20 61.63
N SER A 147 -15.80 -7.08 60.32
CA SER A 147 -16.80 -7.45 59.29
C SER A 147 -17.17 -8.94 59.30
N SER A 148 -18.39 -9.28 58.87
CA SER A 148 -18.80 -10.67 58.59
C SER A 148 -18.33 -11.18 57.23
N GLU A 149 -17.89 -10.30 56.34
CA GLU A 149 -17.30 -10.65 55.03
C GLU A 149 -16.02 -9.85 54.78
N VAL A 150 -14.97 -10.53 54.28
CA VAL A 150 -13.64 -9.97 54.00
C VAL A 150 -13.18 -10.41 52.61
N ILE A 151 -12.58 -9.49 51.85
CA ILE A 151 -11.84 -9.82 50.61
C ILE A 151 -10.34 -9.79 50.95
N HIS A 152 -9.60 -10.81 50.53
CA HIS A 152 -8.20 -11.03 50.92
C HIS A 152 -7.32 -11.38 49.71
N PRO A 153 -6.14 -10.76 49.52
CA PRO A 153 -5.23 -11.10 48.42
C PRO A 153 -4.52 -12.44 48.67
N VAL A 154 -4.58 -13.33 47.68
CA VAL A 154 -3.95 -14.66 47.70
C VAL A 154 -2.45 -14.58 47.97
N GLY A 155 -1.94 -15.57 48.71
CA GLY A 155 -0.52 -15.68 49.08
C GLY A 155 -0.08 -14.77 50.24
N THR A 156 -0.91 -13.82 50.68
CA THR A 156 -0.61 -12.98 51.84
C THR A 156 -1.14 -13.61 53.14
N PRO A 157 -0.47 -13.46 54.30
CA PRO A 157 -0.97 -14.02 55.56
C PRO A 157 -2.32 -13.42 55.97
N TYR A 158 -3.34 -14.26 56.11
CA TYR A 158 -4.60 -13.87 56.75
C TYR A 158 -4.43 -13.79 58.27
N VAL A 159 -5.05 -12.80 58.89
CA VAL A 159 -5.15 -12.65 60.35
C VAL A 159 -6.61 -12.38 60.68
N ASP A 160 -7.23 -13.26 61.45
CA ASP A 160 -8.62 -13.07 61.82
C ASP A 160 -8.80 -11.89 62.79
N ALA A 161 -9.92 -11.17 62.63
CA ALA A 161 -10.28 -10.04 63.49
C ALA A 161 -10.92 -10.46 64.84
N SER A 162 -10.98 -11.77 65.12
CA SER A 162 -11.44 -12.41 66.36
C SER A 162 -12.92 -12.20 66.68
N ALA A 163 -13.36 -12.77 67.82
CA ALA A 163 -14.66 -12.58 68.43
C ALA A 163 -14.54 -12.76 69.96
N ASN A 164 -15.43 -12.13 70.72
CA ASN A 164 -15.49 -12.22 72.17
C ASN A 164 -16.77 -12.93 72.62
N ALA A 165 -16.76 -13.53 73.82
CA ALA A 165 -17.94 -14.08 74.47
C ALA A 165 -18.08 -13.54 75.90
N SER A 166 -19.33 -13.55 76.41
CA SER A 166 -19.68 -13.12 77.77
C SER A 166 -20.89 -13.89 78.28
N ASP A 167 -20.91 -14.13 79.59
CA ASP A 167 -22.04 -14.66 80.36
C ASP A 167 -22.38 -13.71 81.53
N ASN A 168 -23.35 -14.05 82.39
CA ASN A 168 -23.68 -13.34 83.62
C ASN A 168 -22.98 -13.85 84.89
N VAL A 169 -22.42 -15.06 84.91
CA VAL A 169 -21.61 -15.57 86.04
C VAL A 169 -20.11 -15.45 85.75
N ASP A 170 -19.65 -15.92 84.58
CA ASP A 170 -18.23 -15.97 84.23
C ASP A 170 -17.69 -14.64 83.68
N GLU A 171 -16.70 -14.04 84.36
CA GLU A 171 -16.06 -12.79 83.93
C GLU A 171 -15.26 -12.92 82.60
N ALA A 172 -14.87 -14.14 82.19
CA ALA A 172 -14.02 -14.35 81.01
C ALA A 172 -14.25 -15.71 80.35
N ILE A 173 -14.89 -15.72 79.16
CA ILE A 173 -15.18 -16.93 78.39
C ILE A 173 -14.35 -16.99 77.12
N ASN A 174 -13.71 -18.13 76.89
CA ASN A 174 -12.86 -18.37 75.72
C ASN A 174 -13.72 -18.67 74.48
N VAL A 175 -13.51 -17.89 73.41
CA VAL A 175 -14.05 -18.20 72.08
C VAL A 175 -13.09 -19.14 71.35
N ILE A 176 -13.63 -20.24 70.83
CA ILE A 176 -12.95 -21.22 69.99
C ILE A 176 -13.27 -20.91 68.53
N THR A 177 -12.23 -20.69 67.73
CA THR A 177 -12.29 -20.36 66.30
C THR A 177 -11.92 -21.55 65.42
N SER A 178 -12.59 -21.73 64.28
CA SER A 178 -12.19 -22.70 63.26
C SER A 178 -11.19 -22.09 62.26
N ASP A 179 -9.97 -22.63 62.20
CA ASP A 179 -8.83 -22.06 61.47
C ASP A 179 -8.75 -22.62 60.02
N ASP A 180 -9.81 -22.38 59.25
CA ASP A 180 -10.05 -23.04 57.95
C ASP A 180 -9.69 -22.17 56.72
N VAL A 181 -9.17 -20.95 56.92
CA VAL A 181 -8.92 -19.97 55.83
C VAL A 181 -7.57 -20.23 55.15
N LYS A 182 -7.61 -20.80 53.94
CA LYS A 182 -6.41 -21.04 53.13
C LYS A 182 -6.05 -19.80 52.33
N ALA A 183 -5.34 -18.89 52.98
CA ALA A 183 -4.91 -17.62 52.37
C ALA A 183 -3.97 -17.80 51.16
N ASP A 184 -3.39 -18.99 50.98
CA ASP A 184 -2.55 -19.41 49.85
C ASP A 184 -3.34 -19.93 48.62
N ALA A 185 -4.67 -20.06 48.71
CA ALA A 185 -5.49 -20.60 47.62
C ALA A 185 -6.76 -19.78 47.39
N ILE A 186 -6.99 -19.34 46.14
CA ILE A 186 -8.20 -18.61 45.71
C ILE A 186 -9.46 -19.42 46.05
N GLY A 187 -10.44 -18.80 46.71
CA GLY A 187 -11.66 -19.45 47.18
C GLY A 187 -12.41 -18.65 48.24
N SER A 188 -13.61 -19.11 48.59
CA SER A 188 -14.40 -18.56 49.70
C SER A 188 -14.34 -19.52 50.89
N TYR A 189 -13.86 -19.02 52.03
CA TYR A 189 -13.65 -19.75 53.27
C TYR A 189 -14.57 -19.22 54.37
N THR A 190 -14.78 -19.99 55.45
CA THR A 190 -15.65 -19.57 56.54
C THR A 190 -15.02 -19.88 57.90
N VAL A 191 -14.73 -18.84 58.68
CA VAL A 191 -14.30 -18.95 60.08
C VAL A 191 -15.54 -19.09 60.94
N THR A 192 -15.59 -20.11 61.80
CA THR A 192 -16.71 -20.33 62.74
C THR A 192 -16.26 -20.10 64.18
N TYR A 193 -17.11 -19.45 64.98
CA TYR A 193 -16.86 -19.06 66.37
C TYR A 193 -17.83 -19.77 67.30
N THR A 194 -17.31 -20.39 68.36
CA THR A 194 -18.07 -21.12 69.40
C THR A 194 -17.55 -20.77 70.79
N ALA A 195 -18.36 -20.92 71.84
CA ALA A 195 -17.98 -20.58 73.21
C ALA A 195 -18.75 -21.44 74.23
N LYS A 196 -18.18 -21.61 75.43
CA LYS A 196 -18.70 -22.47 76.50
C LYS A 196 -18.22 -21.92 77.86
N ASP A 197 -19.13 -21.81 78.83
CA ASP A 197 -18.88 -21.39 80.22
C ASP A 197 -18.28 -22.52 81.08
N GLU A 198 -17.89 -22.21 82.34
CA GLU A 198 -17.34 -23.19 83.29
C GLU A 198 -18.40 -24.19 83.82
N ALA A 199 -19.69 -23.81 83.86
CA ALA A 199 -20.78 -24.72 84.24
C ALA A 199 -21.05 -25.80 83.18
N GLY A 200 -20.78 -25.48 81.91
CA GLY A 200 -20.78 -26.37 80.77
C GLY A 200 -21.87 -26.11 79.72
N ASN A 201 -22.46 -24.92 79.65
CA ASN A 201 -23.48 -24.58 78.66
C ASN A 201 -22.83 -23.98 77.38
N GLU A 202 -23.51 -24.00 76.23
CA GLU A 202 -22.87 -23.74 74.91
C GLU A 202 -23.54 -22.60 74.13
N ALA A 203 -22.74 -21.68 73.63
CA ALA A 203 -23.18 -20.55 72.82
C ALA A 203 -23.65 -20.96 71.42
N THR A 204 -24.57 -20.19 70.84
CA THR A 204 -24.91 -20.32 69.41
C THR A 204 -23.76 -19.82 68.55
N ALA A 205 -23.33 -20.65 67.59
CA ALA A 205 -22.18 -20.34 66.74
C ALA A 205 -22.41 -19.16 65.78
N VAL A 206 -21.36 -18.39 65.53
CA VAL A 206 -21.34 -17.25 64.59
C VAL A 206 -20.30 -17.53 63.49
N MET A 207 -20.41 -16.88 62.33
CA MET A 207 -19.53 -17.13 61.17
C MET A 207 -19.05 -15.85 60.47
N ARG A 208 -17.85 -15.93 59.86
CA ARG A 208 -17.24 -14.91 58.99
C ARG A 208 -16.82 -15.54 57.67
N THR A 209 -17.16 -14.92 56.53
CA THR A 209 -16.71 -15.32 55.21
C THR A 209 -15.43 -14.58 54.80
N VAL A 210 -14.47 -15.29 54.22
CA VAL A 210 -13.22 -14.73 53.67
C VAL A 210 -13.06 -15.16 52.23
N ASN A 211 -13.18 -14.22 51.30
CA ASN A 211 -13.02 -14.42 49.86
C ASN A 211 -11.56 -14.12 49.49
N VAL A 212 -10.76 -15.18 49.35
CA VAL A 212 -9.37 -15.10 48.86
C VAL A 212 -9.42 -15.00 47.34
N VAL A 213 -8.84 -13.93 46.79
CA VAL A 213 -8.87 -13.59 45.36
C VAL A 213 -7.49 -13.12 44.90
N ASP A 214 -7.25 -13.11 43.58
CA ASP A 214 -6.11 -12.40 43.03
C ASP A 214 -6.45 -10.93 42.75
N LEU A 215 -5.50 -10.05 43.05
CA LEU A 215 -5.55 -8.59 42.88
C LEU A 215 -4.23 -8.08 42.27
N THR A 216 -3.39 -8.98 41.75
CA THR A 216 -2.09 -8.66 41.17
C THR A 216 -2.24 -8.42 39.68
N ALA A 217 -1.53 -7.43 39.13
CA ALA A 217 -1.58 -7.13 37.71
C ALA A 217 -0.39 -7.78 36.98
N PRO A 218 -0.60 -8.38 35.79
CA PRO A 218 0.49 -8.96 35.01
C PRO A 218 1.54 -7.92 34.61
N VAL A 219 2.79 -8.35 34.50
CA VAL A 219 3.93 -7.50 34.12
C VAL A 219 4.33 -7.78 32.68
N ILE A 220 4.30 -6.75 31.83
CA ILE A 220 4.71 -6.83 30.42
C ILE A 220 6.23 -6.58 30.29
N THR A 221 6.90 -7.41 29.49
CA THR A 221 8.31 -7.23 29.07
C THR A 221 8.41 -7.21 27.55
N LEU A 222 9.02 -6.17 26.97
CA LEU A 222 9.26 -6.10 25.52
C LEU A 222 10.30 -7.13 25.07
N ASN A 223 10.05 -7.79 23.93
CA ASN A 223 11.05 -8.63 23.29
C ASN A 223 11.94 -7.75 22.41
N GLY A 224 13.19 -7.49 22.80
CA GLY A 224 14.07 -6.57 22.08
C GLY A 224 13.80 -5.09 22.38
N GLU A 225 14.32 -4.18 21.55
CA GLU A 225 14.43 -2.76 21.90
C GLU A 225 13.08 -2.03 21.99
N ALA A 226 13.03 -0.99 22.84
CA ALA A 226 11.88 -0.11 23.03
C ALA A 226 11.85 1.08 22.06
N LYS A 227 12.97 1.36 21.38
CA LYS A 227 13.09 2.37 20.32
C LYS A 227 13.86 1.76 19.17
N ILE A 228 13.31 1.85 17.96
CA ILE A 228 13.89 1.29 16.74
C ILE A 228 13.85 2.37 15.66
N ASN A 229 14.96 2.57 14.95
CA ASN A 229 14.95 3.26 13.66
C ASN A 229 14.70 2.20 12.56
N HIS A 230 13.81 2.49 11.63
CA HIS A 230 13.40 1.57 10.57
C HIS A 230 13.39 2.29 9.22
N GLU A 231 13.77 1.60 8.17
CA GLU A 231 13.97 2.20 6.83
C GLU A 231 12.64 2.37 6.07
N TYR A 232 12.50 3.48 5.34
CA TYR A 232 11.32 3.79 4.54
C TYR A 232 11.03 2.69 3.50
N GLY A 233 9.75 2.34 3.33
CA GLY A 233 9.28 1.34 2.37
C GLY A 233 9.65 -0.11 2.67
N ILE A 234 10.62 -0.37 3.55
CA ILE A 234 11.04 -1.72 3.94
C ILE A 234 10.00 -2.34 4.88
N ALA A 235 9.76 -3.65 4.72
CA ALA A 235 8.81 -4.38 5.57
C ALA A 235 9.28 -4.47 7.03
N TYR A 236 8.59 -3.78 7.95
CA TYR A 236 8.82 -3.92 9.38
C TYR A 236 8.20 -5.21 9.92
N LYS A 237 8.94 -5.93 10.78
CA LYS A 237 8.42 -7.06 11.55
C LYS A 237 8.67 -6.80 13.03
N ASP A 238 7.59 -6.68 13.79
CA ASP A 238 7.66 -6.55 15.23
C ASP A 238 8.18 -7.84 15.91
N ALA A 239 8.87 -7.65 17.05
CA ALA A 239 9.40 -8.72 17.89
C ALA A 239 8.45 -9.12 19.03
N GLY A 240 7.39 -8.34 19.27
CA GLY A 240 6.38 -8.57 20.29
C GLY A 240 6.81 -8.14 21.70
N ALA A 241 6.01 -8.61 22.65
CA ALA A 241 6.25 -8.58 24.08
C ALA A 241 5.88 -9.95 24.67
N THR A 242 6.12 -10.11 25.97
CA THR A 242 5.62 -11.21 26.80
C THR A 242 4.99 -10.62 28.06
N ALA A 243 4.06 -11.33 28.68
CA ALA A 243 3.51 -10.98 29.99
C ALA A 243 3.69 -12.14 30.97
N THR A 244 3.94 -11.80 32.23
CA THR A 244 4.09 -12.76 33.33
C THR A 244 3.28 -12.31 34.53
N ASP A 245 2.59 -13.27 35.16
CA ASP A 245 1.86 -13.08 36.42
C ASP A 245 2.34 -14.08 37.49
N ASN A 246 2.00 -13.84 38.76
CA ASN A 246 2.37 -14.71 39.89
C ASN A 246 1.41 -15.90 40.12
N ILE A 247 0.18 -15.85 39.61
CA ILE A 247 -0.80 -16.95 39.64
C ILE A 247 -1.01 -17.52 38.23
N ASP A 248 -1.22 -16.66 37.23
CA ASP A 248 -1.54 -17.09 35.87
C ASP A 248 -0.30 -17.43 35.03
N SER A 249 -0.10 -18.73 34.80
CA SER A 249 1.05 -19.26 34.06
C SER A 249 1.07 -18.96 32.55
N ASN A 250 0.03 -18.34 32.00
CA ASN A 250 -0.05 -17.97 30.58
C ASN A 250 -0.92 -16.71 30.39
N VAL A 251 -0.27 -15.54 30.38
CA VAL A 251 -0.91 -14.25 30.07
C VAL A 251 -0.48 -13.82 28.67
N GLU A 252 -1.46 -13.60 27.79
CA GLU A 252 -1.20 -13.16 26.41
C GLU A 252 -1.12 -11.63 26.31
N THR A 253 -0.28 -11.13 25.40
CA THR A 253 -0.15 -9.69 25.10
C THR A 253 -0.88 -9.32 23.82
N THR A 254 -1.64 -8.24 23.84
CA THR A 254 -2.36 -7.70 22.67
C THR A 254 -1.87 -6.30 22.29
N THR A 255 -1.89 -6.00 20.98
CA THR A 255 -1.52 -4.70 20.40
C THR A 255 -2.67 -4.06 19.63
N THR A 256 -2.72 -2.73 19.61
CA THR A 256 -3.79 -1.94 18.95
C THR A 256 -3.34 -1.18 17.71
N ASP A 257 -2.04 -0.97 17.53
CA ASP A 257 -1.50 0.08 16.66
C ASP A 257 -0.77 -0.50 15.44
N THR A 258 -0.68 0.30 14.37
CA THR A 258 -0.07 -0.10 13.09
C THR A 258 0.95 0.91 12.60
N ILE A 259 2.12 0.43 12.16
CA ILE A 259 3.21 1.26 11.63
C ILE A 259 3.01 1.50 10.12
N LEU A 260 3.14 2.76 9.69
CA LEU A 260 3.08 3.13 8.27
C LEU A 260 4.50 3.22 7.70
N ILE A 261 5.02 2.09 7.21
CA ILE A 261 6.39 1.99 6.64
C ILE A 261 6.62 2.90 5.42
N ASN A 262 5.56 3.24 4.66
CA ASN A 262 5.62 4.17 3.52
C ASN A 262 5.38 5.62 3.95
N LYS A 263 5.83 6.01 5.16
CA LYS A 263 5.72 7.38 5.66
C LYS A 263 6.71 7.64 6.79
N ILE A 264 7.69 8.52 6.54
CA ILE A 264 8.63 9.02 7.53
C ILE A 264 7.86 9.59 8.74
N GLY A 265 8.28 9.22 9.96
CA GLY A 265 7.57 9.56 11.19
C GLY A 265 7.83 8.57 12.33
N SER A 266 7.29 8.86 13.52
CA SER A 266 7.45 8.01 14.70
C SER A 266 6.11 7.42 15.13
N TYR A 267 6.08 6.10 15.32
CA TYR A 267 4.88 5.29 15.52
C TYR A 267 5.02 4.47 16.80
N GLY A 268 4.00 4.51 17.66
CA GLY A 268 3.91 3.62 18.83
C GLY A 268 3.32 2.25 18.46
N ILE A 269 3.78 1.20 19.13
CA ILE A 269 3.04 -0.05 19.36
C ILE A 269 2.81 -0.16 20.87
N THR A 270 1.55 -0.04 21.28
CA THR A 270 1.10 -0.23 22.66
C THR A 270 0.84 -1.71 22.93
N TYR A 271 1.49 -2.28 23.94
CA TYR A 271 1.22 -3.62 24.43
C TYR A 271 0.35 -3.56 25.68
N THR A 272 -0.67 -4.40 25.70
CA THR A 272 -1.62 -4.57 26.80
C THR A 272 -1.71 -6.04 27.18
N ALA A 273 -2.03 -6.33 28.44
CA ALA A 273 -2.20 -7.68 28.95
C ALA A 273 -3.22 -7.67 30.09
N ARG A 274 -3.96 -8.78 30.26
CA ARG A 274 -4.93 -9.00 31.34
C ARG A 274 -4.85 -10.45 31.80
N ASP A 275 -4.90 -10.68 33.09
CA ASP A 275 -4.96 -12.01 33.70
C ASP A 275 -6.39 -12.62 33.61
N ALA A 276 -6.60 -13.80 34.20
CA ALA A 276 -7.90 -14.45 34.27
C ALA A 276 -8.81 -13.90 35.40
N ALA A 277 -8.26 -13.18 36.38
CA ALA A 277 -9.01 -12.52 37.45
C ALA A 277 -9.65 -11.20 36.99
N GLY A 278 -9.10 -10.58 35.93
CA GLY A 278 -9.54 -9.34 35.31
C GLY A 278 -8.56 -8.16 35.44
N ASN A 279 -7.44 -8.32 36.16
CA ASN A 279 -6.48 -7.25 36.44
C ASN A 279 -5.69 -6.84 35.17
N GLU A 280 -5.47 -5.55 34.99
CA GLU A 280 -4.84 -4.98 33.80
C GLU A 280 -3.37 -4.63 34.05
N ALA A 281 -2.48 -5.10 33.18
CA ALA A 281 -1.09 -4.65 33.16
C ALA A 281 -1.01 -3.14 32.88
N ILE A 282 0.01 -2.48 33.45
CA ILE A 282 0.40 -1.14 32.98
C ILE A 282 0.88 -1.29 31.52
N PRO A 283 0.28 -0.56 30.55
CA PRO A 283 0.69 -0.68 29.16
C PRO A 283 2.14 -0.27 28.94
N VAL A 284 2.79 -0.92 27.97
CA VAL A 284 4.19 -0.64 27.60
C VAL A 284 4.23 -0.30 26.11
N GLU A 285 5.01 0.70 25.73
CA GLU A 285 5.13 1.15 24.34
C GLU A 285 6.48 0.78 23.71
N ARG A 286 6.45 0.37 22.44
CA ARG A 286 7.61 0.35 21.53
C ARG A 286 7.46 1.50 20.54
N ILE A 287 8.50 2.32 20.37
CA ILE A 287 8.51 3.40 19.38
C ILE A 287 9.34 2.97 18.17
N VAL A 288 8.73 2.94 16.99
CA VAL A 288 9.41 2.73 15.71
C VAL A 288 9.41 4.03 14.94
N THR A 289 10.60 4.57 14.69
CA THR A 289 10.80 5.77 13.88
C THR A 289 11.17 5.34 12.48
N VAL A 290 10.23 5.48 11.55
CA VAL A 290 10.49 5.35 10.12
C VAL A 290 11.31 6.56 9.70
N VAL A 291 12.52 6.30 9.23
CA VAL A 291 13.48 7.24 8.67
C VAL A 291 13.82 6.78 7.26
N ASP A 292 14.40 7.68 6.49
CA ASP A 292 14.94 7.39 5.17
C ASP A 292 16.45 7.70 5.21
N THR A 293 17.28 6.72 4.83
CA THR A 293 18.74 6.76 4.93
C THR A 293 19.45 6.31 3.64
N ILE A 294 18.67 6.10 2.58
CA ILE A 294 19.15 5.78 1.24
C ILE A 294 19.31 7.11 0.48
N GLY A 295 20.37 7.24 -0.32
CA GLY A 295 20.59 8.45 -1.14
C GLY A 295 20.05 8.29 -2.57
N PRO A 296 19.73 9.39 -3.28
CA PRO A 296 19.17 9.34 -4.62
C PRO A 296 20.05 8.57 -5.61
N VAL A 297 19.44 7.83 -6.53
CA VAL A 297 20.14 7.18 -7.65
C VAL A 297 20.25 8.17 -8.81
N ILE A 298 21.47 8.62 -9.11
CA ILE A 298 21.76 9.49 -10.27
C ILE A 298 21.91 8.64 -11.53
N THR A 299 21.30 9.08 -12.63
CA THR A 299 21.47 8.52 -13.99
C THR A 299 21.97 9.63 -14.91
N LEU A 300 23.13 9.45 -15.54
CA LEU A 300 23.65 10.40 -16.54
C LEU A 300 22.80 10.36 -17.81
N ASN A 301 22.64 11.51 -18.46
CA ASN A 301 22.16 11.59 -19.83
C ASN A 301 23.34 11.30 -20.77
N GLY A 302 23.21 10.37 -21.71
CA GLY A 302 24.30 9.89 -22.53
C GLY A 302 25.46 9.27 -21.75
N SER A 303 26.61 9.11 -22.42
CA SER A 303 27.79 8.39 -21.90
C SER A 303 28.39 8.97 -20.59
N ASP A 304 28.99 8.08 -19.78
CA ASP A 304 29.86 8.44 -18.64
C ASP A 304 31.22 9.00 -19.07
N THR A 305 31.59 8.77 -20.34
CA THR A 305 32.88 9.13 -20.92
C THR A 305 32.67 9.73 -22.31
N ILE A 306 33.00 11.01 -22.45
CA ILE A 306 32.91 11.78 -23.71
C ILE A 306 34.32 11.98 -24.27
N ILE A 307 34.47 11.84 -25.58
CA ILE A 307 35.68 12.19 -26.33
C ILE A 307 35.41 13.50 -27.07
N LEU A 308 36.22 14.53 -26.83
CA LEU A 308 36.01 15.87 -27.35
C LEU A 308 37.24 16.33 -28.16
N GLY A 309 37.07 16.66 -29.44
CA GLY A 309 38.15 17.28 -30.22
C GLY A 309 38.57 18.63 -29.64
N GLN A 310 39.88 18.88 -29.57
CA GLN A 310 40.45 20.12 -29.05
C GLN A 310 39.88 21.35 -29.77
N GLY A 311 39.22 22.23 -29.02
CA GLY A 311 38.54 23.43 -29.52
C GLY A 311 37.05 23.26 -29.89
N ARG A 312 36.49 22.05 -29.83
CA ARG A 312 35.03 21.83 -29.84
C ARG A 312 34.48 22.21 -28.46
N ASP A 313 33.40 22.98 -28.37
CA ASP A 313 32.82 23.33 -27.07
C ASP A 313 31.95 22.18 -26.53
N TYR A 314 32.00 21.95 -25.23
CA TYR A 314 31.20 20.93 -24.56
C TYR A 314 29.84 21.52 -24.13
N LYS A 315 28.75 20.95 -24.64
CA LYS A 315 27.40 21.15 -24.10
C LYS A 315 27.18 20.14 -22.98
N GLU A 316 26.80 20.61 -21.80
CA GLU A 316 26.46 19.75 -20.67
C GLU A 316 25.17 18.97 -20.99
N LEU A 317 25.24 17.63 -20.93
CA LEU A 317 24.11 16.75 -21.24
C LEU A 317 23.11 16.64 -20.07
N GLY A 318 23.53 16.99 -18.86
CA GLY A 318 22.77 16.85 -17.63
C GLY A 318 22.76 15.42 -17.10
N ALA A 319 21.96 15.23 -16.05
CA ALA A 319 21.66 13.96 -15.41
C ALA A 319 20.30 14.08 -14.71
N THR A 320 19.66 12.93 -14.46
CA THR A 320 18.45 12.82 -13.63
C THR A 320 18.80 12.13 -12.32
N ALA A 321 17.98 12.30 -11.27
CA ALA A 321 18.10 11.53 -10.04
C ALA A 321 16.74 11.11 -9.50
N ARG A 322 16.69 9.98 -8.79
CA ARG A 322 15.46 9.46 -8.20
C ARG A 322 15.71 8.73 -6.88
N ASP A 323 14.86 8.98 -5.91
CA ASP A 323 14.89 8.42 -4.56
C ASP A 323 13.63 7.54 -4.28
N ASN A 324 13.71 6.70 -3.25
CA ASN A 324 12.63 5.83 -2.80
C ASN A 324 11.53 6.52 -1.97
N ALA A 325 11.86 7.55 -1.18
CA ALA A 325 10.95 8.27 -0.31
C ALA A 325 10.35 9.50 -1.01
N ASP A 326 11.20 10.28 -1.69
CA ASP A 326 10.83 11.57 -2.28
C ASP A 326 10.46 11.51 -3.76
N GLY A 327 10.86 10.45 -4.49
CA GLY A 327 10.64 10.35 -5.93
C GLY A 327 11.71 11.09 -6.73
N ASP A 328 11.32 11.93 -7.68
CA ASP A 328 12.27 12.50 -8.65
C ASP A 328 13.01 13.71 -8.04
N ILE A 329 14.35 13.66 -8.05
CA ILE A 329 15.25 14.60 -7.37
C ILE A 329 15.98 15.47 -8.39
N THR A 330 16.07 16.77 -8.11
CA THR A 330 16.87 17.71 -8.91
C THR A 330 18.36 17.45 -8.70
N VAL A 331 19.09 17.23 -9.80
CA VAL A 331 20.56 17.14 -9.77
C VAL A 331 21.15 18.56 -9.78
N GLU A 332 22.15 18.79 -8.93
CA GLU A 332 22.89 20.06 -8.92
C GLU A 332 23.72 20.24 -10.20
N ALA A 333 23.96 21.50 -10.59
CA ALA A 333 24.88 21.80 -11.70
C ALA A 333 26.27 21.21 -11.39
N PRO A 334 26.89 20.44 -12.32
CA PRO A 334 28.03 19.60 -11.98
C PRO A 334 29.26 20.41 -11.59
N ALA A 335 29.95 19.94 -10.55
CA ALA A 335 31.20 20.55 -10.11
C ALA A 335 32.37 20.10 -11.01
N GLY A 336 32.96 21.06 -11.73
CA GLY A 336 34.12 20.90 -12.60
C GLY A 336 34.20 22.01 -13.65
N GLU A 337 35.21 21.96 -14.51
CA GLU A 337 35.38 22.85 -15.67
C GLU A 337 36.06 22.06 -16.80
N VAL A 338 35.60 22.22 -18.05
CA VAL A 338 36.17 21.53 -19.23
C VAL A 338 36.97 22.54 -20.05
N ILE A 339 38.29 22.43 -20.03
CA ILE A 339 39.17 23.33 -20.82
C ILE A 339 39.42 22.71 -22.19
N ASN A 340 38.46 22.86 -23.10
CA ASN A 340 38.49 22.27 -24.45
C ASN A 340 39.71 22.65 -25.31
N THR A 341 40.43 23.73 -24.96
CA THR A 341 41.66 24.14 -25.65
C THR A 341 42.91 23.36 -25.24
N VAL A 342 42.85 22.50 -24.22
CA VAL A 342 43.99 21.72 -23.70
C VAL A 342 43.64 20.24 -23.66
N ILE A 343 44.45 19.43 -24.36
CA ILE A 343 44.36 17.96 -24.37
C ILE A 343 44.70 17.42 -22.97
N ASP A 344 43.67 17.04 -22.22
CA ASP A 344 43.72 16.45 -20.88
C ASP A 344 42.37 15.76 -20.57
N SER A 345 42.27 15.12 -19.40
CA SER A 345 41.04 14.49 -18.90
C SER A 345 40.39 15.33 -17.81
N TYR A 346 39.18 15.82 -18.06
CA TYR A 346 38.38 16.64 -17.14
C TYR A 346 37.28 15.79 -16.51
N VAL A 347 36.92 16.07 -15.26
CA VAL A 347 35.86 15.34 -14.54
C VAL A 347 34.80 16.32 -14.07
N LEU A 348 33.54 15.98 -14.36
CA LEU A 348 32.34 16.69 -13.94
C LEU A 348 31.61 15.84 -12.89
N THR A 349 31.38 16.40 -11.71
CA THR A 349 30.78 15.70 -10.56
C THR A 349 29.34 16.15 -10.35
N TYR A 350 28.39 15.27 -10.65
CA TYR A 350 26.96 15.46 -10.44
C TYR A 350 26.62 15.10 -9.00
N THR A 351 25.80 15.92 -8.34
CA THR A 351 25.39 15.73 -6.94
C THR A 351 23.88 15.77 -6.86
N ALA A 352 23.29 14.85 -6.09
CA ALA A 352 21.86 14.83 -5.79
C ALA A 352 21.67 14.57 -4.29
N THR A 353 20.79 15.35 -3.66
CA THR A 353 20.46 15.24 -2.23
C THR A 353 18.94 15.23 -2.07
N ASP A 354 18.43 14.29 -1.28
CA ASP A 354 17.00 14.15 -0.94
C ASP A 354 16.55 15.16 0.15
N LEU A 355 15.28 15.10 0.57
CA LEU A 355 14.73 15.93 1.65
C LEU A 355 15.12 15.43 3.06
N SER A 356 15.58 14.19 3.18
CA SER A 356 16.16 13.63 4.42
C SER A 356 17.59 14.13 4.69
N GLY A 357 18.29 14.56 3.64
CA GLY A 357 19.67 15.03 3.63
C GLY A 357 20.72 13.96 3.27
N ASN A 358 20.33 12.84 2.66
CA ASN A 358 21.31 11.88 2.13
C ASN A 358 21.76 12.31 0.72
N THR A 359 23.06 12.19 0.43
CA THR A 359 23.67 12.71 -0.80
C THR A 359 24.38 11.61 -1.58
N THR A 360 24.11 11.55 -2.89
CA THR A 360 24.86 10.73 -3.85
C THR A 360 25.65 11.62 -4.80
N THR A 361 26.80 11.12 -5.27
CA THR A 361 27.59 11.77 -6.34
C THR A 361 27.93 10.78 -7.44
N LEU A 362 27.93 11.23 -8.70
CA LEU A 362 28.31 10.47 -9.89
C LEU A 362 29.21 11.34 -10.78
N ASN A 363 30.11 10.73 -11.55
CA ASN A 363 31.10 11.45 -12.36
C ASN A 363 30.89 11.19 -13.86
N ARG A 364 31.01 12.23 -14.69
CA ARG A 364 31.27 12.11 -16.14
C ARG A 364 32.71 12.54 -16.44
N THR A 365 33.39 11.83 -17.32
CA THR A 365 34.77 12.12 -17.75
C THR A 365 34.77 12.69 -19.17
N ILE A 366 35.38 13.85 -19.37
CA ILE A 366 35.51 14.50 -20.68
C ILE A 366 36.99 14.45 -21.09
N ASN A 367 37.31 13.58 -22.05
CA ASN A 367 38.66 13.42 -22.57
C ASN A 367 38.85 14.32 -23.79
N VAL A 368 39.58 15.44 -23.60
CA VAL A 368 39.93 16.33 -24.71
C VAL A 368 41.11 15.73 -25.46
N VAL A 369 40.94 15.50 -26.77
CA VAL A 369 41.92 14.83 -27.65
C VAL A 369 42.26 15.70 -28.86
N ALA A 370 43.29 15.33 -29.62
CA ALA A 370 43.54 15.98 -30.91
C ALA A 370 42.32 15.78 -31.84
N PRO A 371 41.90 16.80 -32.63
CA PRO A 371 40.69 16.72 -33.45
C PRO A 371 40.70 15.51 -34.38
N ARG A 372 39.62 14.73 -34.35
CA ARG A 372 39.51 13.44 -35.04
C ARG A 372 38.89 13.61 -36.43
N PRO A 373 39.34 12.85 -37.44
CA PRO A 373 38.77 12.90 -38.78
C PRO A 373 37.35 12.33 -38.82
N PHE A 374 36.57 12.76 -39.79
CA PHE A 374 35.42 12.00 -40.30
C PHE A 374 35.96 10.76 -41.03
N ILE A 375 35.40 9.58 -40.76
CA ILE A 375 35.87 8.30 -41.30
C ILE A 375 34.70 7.56 -41.93
N THR A 376 34.86 7.17 -43.19
CA THR A 376 33.85 6.43 -43.97
C THR A 376 34.48 5.25 -44.70
N THR A 377 33.71 4.19 -44.93
CA THR A 377 34.12 3.03 -45.71
C THR A 377 33.33 2.98 -47.01
N TRP A 378 34.04 2.94 -48.13
CA TRP A 378 33.48 2.95 -49.47
C TRP A 378 33.87 1.70 -50.25
N LYS A 379 33.13 1.36 -51.30
CA LYS A 379 33.44 0.28 -52.23
C LYS A 379 33.78 0.82 -53.62
N THR A 380 34.75 0.22 -54.29
CA THR A 380 34.90 0.34 -55.76
C THR A 380 34.96 -1.03 -56.42
N ASN A 381 34.55 -1.11 -57.67
CA ASN A 381 34.52 -2.34 -58.48
C ASN A 381 35.74 -2.42 -59.43
N GLY A 382 36.84 -1.73 -59.11
CA GLY A 382 38.09 -1.73 -59.86
C GLY A 382 38.32 -0.50 -60.75
N PRO A 383 39.27 -0.57 -61.70
CA PRO A 383 39.72 0.59 -62.48
C PRO A 383 38.61 1.34 -63.21
N ASN A 384 38.62 2.67 -63.07
CA ASN A 384 37.63 3.64 -63.57
C ASN A 384 36.27 3.61 -62.84
N ASP A 385 36.15 2.86 -61.74
CA ASP A 385 35.05 3.03 -60.78
C ASP A 385 35.49 3.97 -59.65
N ASP A 386 35.68 5.23 -60.02
CA ASP A 386 36.25 6.28 -59.17
C ASP A 386 35.32 6.63 -57.99
N ILE A 387 35.84 7.30 -56.96
CA ILE A 387 35.02 7.93 -55.90
C ILE A 387 35.16 9.44 -55.98
N THR A 388 34.04 10.15 -55.99
CA THR A 388 33.98 11.61 -55.96
C THR A 388 33.38 12.11 -54.65
N ILE A 389 34.18 12.87 -53.90
CA ILE A 389 33.71 13.67 -52.76
C ILE A 389 33.45 15.08 -53.28
N ARG A 390 32.20 15.55 -53.21
CA ARG A 390 31.83 16.92 -53.59
C ARG A 390 31.65 17.82 -52.37
N ILE A 391 31.76 19.13 -52.62
CA ILE A 391 31.61 20.18 -51.61
C ILE A 391 30.44 21.12 -51.94
N ASN A 392 29.74 21.57 -50.90
CA ASN A 392 28.75 22.65 -51.05
C ASN A 392 29.48 24.00 -51.15
N ASN A 393 29.52 24.55 -52.36
CA ASN A 393 30.24 25.78 -52.73
C ASN A 393 29.80 27.07 -52.00
N ASN A 394 28.76 27.03 -51.16
CA ASN A 394 28.38 28.15 -50.30
C ASN A 394 29.36 28.36 -49.11
N TYR A 395 30.17 27.36 -48.79
CA TYR A 395 31.08 27.38 -47.63
C TYR A 395 32.56 27.47 -48.03
N THR A 396 33.43 27.73 -47.04
CA THR A 396 34.89 27.73 -47.22
C THR A 396 35.48 26.41 -46.74
N TYR A 397 36.43 25.87 -47.51
CA TYR A 397 37.05 24.56 -47.29
C TYR A 397 38.57 24.69 -47.22
N ASP A 398 39.17 23.92 -46.32
CA ASP A 398 40.62 23.76 -46.17
C ASP A 398 40.86 22.41 -45.48
N TYR A 399 40.79 21.32 -46.26
CA TYR A 399 40.77 19.95 -45.75
C TYR A 399 41.93 19.09 -46.23
N THR A 400 42.23 18.05 -45.45
CA THR A 400 43.08 16.93 -45.82
C THR A 400 42.24 15.68 -45.96
N ILE A 401 42.43 14.96 -47.07
CA ILE A 401 41.77 13.67 -47.36
C ILE A 401 42.82 12.59 -47.58
N ASP A 402 42.67 11.47 -46.87
CA ASP A 402 43.37 10.20 -47.13
C ASP A 402 42.38 9.24 -47.76
N TRP A 403 42.71 8.72 -48.94
CA TRP A 403 41.86 7.82 -49.72
C TRP A 403 41.98 6.33 -49.31
N GLY A 404 42.81 6.02 -48.31
CA GLY A 404 42.96 4.66 -47.77
C GLY A 404 43.87 3.73 -48.60
N ASP A 405 44.26 4.12 -49.81
CA ASP A 405 45.24 3.42 -50.66
C ASP A 405 46.68 3.93 -50.47
N GLY A 406 46.88 4.92 -49.59
CA GLY A 406 48.14 5.64 -49.38
C GLY A 406 48.25 6.98 -50.11
N THR A 407 47.22 7.37 -50.88
CA THR A 407 47.11 8.70 -51.49
C THR A 407 46.52 9.70 -50.49
N ILE A 408 47.30 10.71 -50.11
CA ILE A 408 46.88 11.78 -49.20
C ILE A 408 47.02 13.14 -49.89
N LEU A 409 45.94 13.93 -49.89
CA LEU A 409 45.87 15.27 -50.45
C LEU A 409 45.63 16.29 -49.32
N TYR A 410 46.28 17.46 -49.38
CA TYR A 410 46.33 18.44 -48.29
C TYR A 410 45.91 19.83 -48.76
N ASN A 411 45.26 20.61 -47.88
CA ASN A 411 44.78 21.98 -48.13
C ASN A 411 43.86 22.03 -49.38
N GLN A 412 42.90 21.12 -49.42
CA GLN A 412 41.93 20.95 -50.50
C GLN A 412 40.72 21.87 -50.28
N ALA A 413 40.16 22.38 -51.39
CA ALA A 413 39.10 23.39 -51.37
C ALA A 413 38.14 23.31 -52.58
N THR A 414 38.04 22.14 -53.20
CA THR A 414 37.17 21.83 -54.35
C THR A 414 36.59 20.43 -54.20
N ASP A 415 35.68 20.05 -55.10
CA ASP A 415 35.36 18.65 -55.37
C ASP A 415 36.65 17.88 -55.73
N LEU A 416 36.68 16.59 -55.41
CA LEU A 416 37.77 15.68 -55.76
C LEU A 416 37.25 14.31 -56.20
N THR A 417 37.81 13.80 -57.29
CA THR A 417 37.59 12.43 -57.79
C THR A 417 38.90 11.65 -57.71
N HIS A 418 38.89 10.45 -57.15
CA HIS A 418 40.05 9.56 -57.04
C HIS A 418 39.82 8.20 -57.70
N ASN A 419 40.84 7.73 -58.41
CA ASN A 419 40.79 6.52 -59.25
C ASN A 419 41.47 5.34 -58.55
N TYR A 420 40.66 4.35 -58.14
CA TYR A 420 41.16 3.15 -57.50
C TYR A 420 41.56 2.07 -58.52
N LEU A 421 42.66 1.37 -58.26
CA LEU A 421 43.25 0.41 -59.19
C LEU A 421 42.78 -1.04 -58.99
N LEU A 422 42.06 -1.33 -57.91
CA LEU A 422 41.59 -2.66 -57.50
C LEU A 422 40.14 -2.59 -57.01
N ASP A 423 39.40 -3.68 -57.22
CA ASP A 423 38.08 -3.98 -56.63
C ASP A 423 38.30 -4.35 -55.16
N ASP A 424 37.97 -3.42 -54.25
CA ASP A 424 38.18 -3.54 -52.81
C ASP A 424 37.31 -2.52 -52.04
N THR A 425 37.33 -2.58 -50.70
CA THR A 425 36.76 -1.57 -49.82
C THR A 425 37.84 -0.66 -49.24
N TYR A 426 37.62 0.66 -49.27
CA TYR A 426 38.59 1.67 -48.84
C TYR A 426 38.05 2.53 -47.72
N THR A 427 38.85 2.73 -46.67
CA THR A 427 38.55 3.65 -45.59
C THR A 427 39.06 5.04 -45.95
N VAL A 428 38.13 5.95 -46.27
CA VAL A 428 38.42 7.36 -46.58
C VAL A 428 38.34 8.17 -45.28
N THR A 429 39.34 9.01 -45.03
CA THR A 429 39.36 9.91 -43.86
C THR A 429 39.48 11.37 -44.28
N ILE A 430 38.68 12.24 -43.67
CA ILE A 430 38.63 13.68 -43.96
C ILE A 430 38.85 14.46 -42.67
N SER A 431 39.73 15.47 -42.70
CA SER A 431 40.08 16.32 -41.56
C SER A 431 40.34 17.75 -41.97
N GLY A 432 40.25 18.70 -41.03
CA GLY A 432 40.37 20.13 -41.28
C GLY A 432 39.00 20.80 -41.49
N THR A 433 38.96 21.86 -42.29
CA THR A 433 37.74 22.65 -42.52
C THR A 433 36.94 22.04 -43.67
N PHE A 434 35.91 21.25 -43.33
CA PHE A 434 35.05 20.55 -44.28
C PHE A 434 33.56 20.62 -43.85
N PRO A 435 32.93 21.82 -43.92
CA PRO A 435 31.68 22.11 -43.20
C PRO A 435 30.38 21.50 -43.79
N ALA A 436 30.43 20.88 -44.96
CA ALA A 436 29.31 20.16 -45.58
C ALA A 436 29.85 19.15 -46.61
N ILE A 437 29.06 18.12 -46.94
CA ILE A 437 29.40 17.08 -47.91
C ILE A 437 28.25 16.89 -48.91
N ASP A 438 28.58 16.53 -50.15
CA ASP A 438 27.65 16.00 -51.16
C ASP A 438 28.16 14.64 -51.64
N THR A 439 27.39 13.58 -51.36
CA THR A 439 27.69 12.18 -51.76
C THR A 439 26.97 11.75 -53.04
N ASN A 440 26.07 12.57 -53.60
CA ASN A 440 25.17 12.23 -54.73
C ASN A 440 25.90 11.82 -56.03
N ALA A 441 27.23 11.99 -56.10
CA ALA A 441 28.03 11.48 -57.21
C ALA A 441 28.11 9.94 -57.23
N ASP A 442 28.16 9.34 -56.05
CA ASP A 442 28.67 7.99 -55.80
C ASP A 442 27.95 7.34 -54.60
N ALA A 443 26.73 7.76 -54.29
CA ALA A 443 26.03 7.47 -53.04
C ALA A 443 25.88 5.96 -52.75
N GLU A 444 25.58 5.13 -53.77
CA GLU A 444 25.55 3.66 -53.69
C GLU A 444 26.87 3.03 -53.18
N LYS A 445 28.01 3.72 -53.32
CA LYS A 445 29.34 3.20 -52.95
C LYS A 445 29.69 3.39 -51.49
N LEU A 446 29.00 4.29 -50.77
CA LEU A 446 29.21 4.48 -49.34
C LEU A 446 28.57 3.31 -48.58
N LEU A 447 29.40 2.51 -47.91
CA LEU A 447 28.95 1.36 -47.14
C LEU A 447 28.79 1.67 -45.65
N ASN A 448 29.58 2.58 -45.09
CA ASN A 448 29.57 2.80 -43.65
C ASN A 448 30.08 4.19 -43.24
N ILE A 449 29.43 4.82 -42.28
CA ILE A 449 30.03 5.89 -41.47
C ILE A 449 30.68 5.25 -40.24
N ASN A 450 32.01 5.27 -40.16
CA ASN A 450 32.77 4.63 -39.08
C ASN A 450 33.02 5.58 -37.88
N GLN A 451 33.09 6.89 -38.12
CA GLN A 451 33.29 7.92 -37.09
C GLN A 451 32.87 9.29 -37.65
N TRP A 452 32.12 10.08 -36.87
CA TRP A 452 31.76 11.45 -37.25
C TRP A 452 32.91 12.44 -37.09
N GLY A 453 33.76 12.22 -36.08
CA GLY A 453 34.93 13.03 -35.80
C GLY A 453 34.58 14.38 -35.17
N ASP A 454 35.44 15.36 -35.37
CA ASP A 454 35.31 16.70 -34.77
C ASP A 454 35.22 17.80 -35.84
N ILE A 455 34.61 17.48 -36.99
CA ILE A 455 34.24 18.46 -38.02
C ILE A 455 33.08 19.31 -37.50
N ALA A 456 33.28 20.64 -37.47
CA ALA A 456 32.22 21.61 -37.20
C ALA A 456 31.36 21.83 -38.44
N TRP A 457 30.28 21.05 -38.57
CA TRP A 457 29.37 21.11 -39.71
C TRP A 457 28.55 22.40 -39.70
N GLN A 458 28.20 22.89 -40.89
CA GLN A 458 27.35 24.07 -41.13
C GLN A 458 26.12 23.74 -42.00
N SER A 459 26.10 22.58 -42.64
CA SER A 459 24.90 21.94 -43.16
C SER A 459 25.12 20.42 -43.32
N MET A 460 24.07 19.64 -43.08
CA MET A 460 23.99 18.21 -43.43
C MET A 460 22.87 17.93 -44.46
N LYS A 461 22.34 18.97 -45.09
CA LYS A 461 21.31 18.88 -46.13
C LYS A 461 21.77 17.92 -47.24
N GLN A 462 20.99 16.87 -47.51
CA GLN A 462 21.28 15.85 -48.51
C GLN A 462 22.66 15.16 -48.36
N ALA A 463 23.27 15.19 -47.16
CA ALA A 463 24.64 14.73 -46.93
C ALA A 463 24.87 13.24 -47.20
N PHE A 464 23.83 12.42 -47.05
CA PHE A 464 23.83 10.97 -47.34
C PHE A 464 22.60 10.54 -48.15
N TYR A 465 22.09 11.46 -49.00
CA TYR A 465 20.99 11.20 -49.92
C TYR A 465 21.32 10.06 -50.88
N GLN A 466 20.40 9.10 -51.03
CA GLN A 466 20.54 7.88 -51.86
C GLN A 466 21.76 7.01 -51.52
N CYS A 467 22.25 7.09 -50.28
CA CYS A 467 23.24 6.14 -49.76
C CYS A 467 22.58 4.80 -49.38
N GLU A 468 21.94 4.13 -50.34
CA GLU A 468 21.12 2.92 -50.17
C GLU A 468 21.83 1.80 -49.39
N ASN A 469 23.13 1.64 -49.62
CA ASN A 469 23.97 0.58 -49.04
C ASN A 469 24.61 0.95 -47.68
N MET A 470 24.33 2.15 -47.14
CA MET A 470 25.06 2.69 -46.00
C MET A 470 24.52 2.22 -44.64
N THR A 471 25.44 1.78 -43.77
CA THR A 471 25.24 1.64 -42.32
C THR A 471 26.04 2.69 -41.54
N SER A 472 26.00 2.66 -40.21
CA SER A 472 26.99 3.35 -39.38
C SER A 472 27.37 2.53 -38.15
N ASP A 473 28.68 2.35 -37.96
CA ASP A 473 29.30 1.82 -36.73
C ASP A 473 29.80 2.95 -35.80
N ALA A 474 29.50 4.21 -36.12
CA ALA A 474 30.04 5.35 -35.39
C ALA A 474 29.52 5.41 -33.94
N THR A 475 30.43 5.50 -32.98
CA THR A 475 30.13 5.59 -31.54
C THR A 475 30.37 7.01 -30.99
N ASP A 476 30.38 8.01 -31.86
CA ASP A 476 30.54 9.42 -31.53
C ASP A 476 29.48 10.27 -32.25
N THR A 477 29.30 11.51 -31.82
CA THR A 477 28.23 12.39 -32.32
C THR A 477 28.78 13.52 -33.20
N PRO A 478 28.19 13.83 -34.37
CA PRO A 478 28.61 14.95 -35.20
C PRO A 478 28.51 16.29 -34.46
N ASP A 479 29.30 17.28 -34.87
CA ASP A 479 29.18 18.64 -34.34
C ASP A 479 28.16 19.45 -35.14
N LEU A 480 26.89 19.31 -34.78
CA LEU A 480 25.74 19.96 -35.43
C LEU A 480 25.47 21.39 -34.93
N ARG A 481 26.32 21.96 -34.06
CA ARG A 481 26.04 23.24 -33.39
C ARG A 481 25.84 24.45 -34.33
N ASN A 482 26.29 24.37 -35.59
CA ASN A 482 26.04 25.41 -36.61
C ASN A 482 25.10 24.95 -37.74
N VAL A 483 24.45 23.79 -37.59
CA VAL A 483 23.54 23.19 -38.58
C VAL A 483 22.10 23.53 -38.21
N THR A 484 21.40 24.22 -39.12
CA THR A 484 19.97 24.57 -38.98
C THR A 484 19.08 23.75 -39.93
N ASP A 485 19.67 22.96 -40.82
CA ASP A 485 19.03 22.29 -41.96
C ASP A 485 19.60 20.87 -42.09
N LEU A 486 18.76 19.88 -41.75
CA LEU A 486 18.98 18.44 -41.90
C LEU A 486 18.11 17.84 -43.03
N MET A 487 17.56 18.68 -43.91
CA MET A 487 16.62 18.24 -44.95
C MET A 487 17.24 17.14 -45.81
N GLU A 488 16.48 16.06 -45.99
CA GLU A 488 16.84 14.88 -46.78
C GLU A 488 18.19 14.23 -46.41
N MET A 489 18.72 14.45 -45.19
CA MET A 489 20.07 14.01 -44.77
C MET A 489 20.31 12.51 -44.97
N PHE A 490 19.32 11.67 -44.66
CA PHE A 490 19.34 10.21 -44.82
C PHE A 490 18.22 9.73 -45.76
N SER A 491 17.79 10.58 -46.69
CA SER A 491 16.78 10.22 -47.70
C SER A 491 17.29 9.05 -48.56
N ASP A 492 16.44 8.06 -48.82
CA ASP A 492 16.77 6.80 -49.52
C ASP A 492 17.95 6.01 -48.91
N ALA A 493 18.35 6.29 -47.66
CA ALA A 493 19.37 5.51 -46.96
C ALA A 493 18.77 4.21 -46.37
N TYR A 494 18.33 3.30 -47.25
CA TYR A 494 17.47 2.14 -46.91
C TYR A 494 17.96 1.29 -45.73
N LEU A 495 19.28 1.17 -45.53
CA LEU A 495 19.91 0.37 -44.46
C LEU A 495 20.30 1.17 -43.20
N PHE A 496 20.09 2.49 -43.18
CA PHE A 496 20.47 3.32 -42.04
C PHE A 496 19.56 3.10 -40.84
N ASN A 497 20.13 2.62 -39.74
CA ASN A 497 19.44 2.39 -38.47
C ASN A 497 20.42 2.44 -37.28
N ALA A 498 21.35 3.40 -37.30
CA ALA A 498 22.35 3.57 -36.23
C ALA A 498 21.82 4.46 -35.10
N ASP A 499 22.29 4.25 -33.88
CA ASP A 499 21.88 5.02 -32.70
C ASP A 499 22.31 6.50 -32.83
N ILE A 500 21.33 7.38 -32.70
CA ILE A 500 21.47 8.84 -32.81
C ILE A 500 20.77 9.56 -31.64
N SER A 501 20.43 8.83 -30.57
CA SER A 501 19.71 9.36 -29.39
C SER A 501 20.43 10.51 -28.69
N ASP A 502 21.77 10.46 -28.63
CA ASP A 502 22.65 11.47 -28.03
C ASP A 502 22.98 12.67 -28.96
N TRP A 503 22.31 12.82 -30.12
CA TRP A 503 22.57 13.93 -31.05
C TRP A 503 21.98 15.27 -30.56
N ASP A 504 22.81 16.33 -30.55
CA ASP A 504 22.36 17.70 -30.25
C ASP A 504 21.74 18.37 -31.49
N VAL A 505 20.41 18.28 -31.62
CA VAL A 505 19.62 18.88 -32.71
C VAL A 505 18.94 20.20 -32.33
N SER A 506 19.21 20.77 -31.14
CA SER A 506 18.51 21.96 -30.61
C SER A 506 18.55 23.24 -31.46
N ASN A 507 19.49 23.32 -32.41
CA ASN A 507 19.63 24.45 -33.35
C ASN A 507 19.00 24.18 -34.73
N VAL A 508 18.40 23.00 -34.94
CA VAL A 508 17.79 22.60 -36.22
C VAL A 508 16.41 23.23 -36.36
N ILE A 509 16.11 23.73 -37.57
CA ILE A 509 14.84 24.38 -37.94
C ILE A 509 14.10 23.54 -38.99
N VAL A 510 14.82 22.78 -39.82
CA VAL A 510 14.26 21.95 -40.90
C VAL A 510 14.76 20.50 -40.80
N MET A 511 13.83 19.56 -40.67
CA MET A 511 14.05 18.10 -40.74
C MET A 511 13.27 17.45 -41.90
N GLU A 512 12.87 18.25 -42.88
CA GLU A 512 12.05 17.86 -44.03
C GLU A 512 12.69 16.69 -44.81
N GLY A 513 11.96 15.58 -44.97
CA GLY A 513 12.44 14.37 -45.63
C GLY A 513 13.66 13.69 -44.98
N MET A 514 14.04 14.04 -43.74
CA MET A 514 15.32 13.60 -43.14
C MET A 514 15.55 12.09 -43.19
N PHE A 515 14.50 11.28 -43.00
CA PHE A 515 14.48 9.82 -43.11
C PHE A 515 13.50 9.32 -44.18
N TRP A 516 13.18 10.13 -45.20
CA TRP A 516 12.32 9.70 -46.30
C TRP A 516 12.92 8.46 -46.98
N GLY A 517 12.14 7.38 -47.11
CA GLY A 517 12.62 6.13 -47.68
C GLY A 517 13.67 5.39 -46.83
N ALA A 518 13.99 5.80 -45.60
CA ALA A 518 14.94 5.09 -44.74
C ALA A 518 14.31 3.81 -44.15
N PHE A 519 14.08 2.80 -44.99
CA PHE A 519 13.24 1.62 -44.72
C PHE A 519 13.55 0.89 -43.41
N ALA A 520 14.82 0.85 -42.99
CA ALA A 520 15.27 0.19 -41.77
C ALA A 520 15.22 1.06 -40.50
N PHE A 521 15.01 2.38 -40.61
CA PHE A 521 15.18 3.31 -39.48
C PHE A 521 14.09 3.14 -38.42
N ASN A 522 14.51 2.89 -37.17
CA ASN A 522 13.62 2.73 -36.01
C ASN A 522 14.37 2.93 -34.68
N GLN A 523 15.27 3.92 -34.57
CA GLN A 523 16.00 4.20 -33.32
C GLN A 523 15.31 5.23 -32.44
N ASP A 524 15.51 5.11 -31.12
CA ASP A 524 14.95 6.03 -30.12
C ASP A 524 15.53 7.44 -30.28
N ILE A 525 14.64 8.38 -30.60
CA ILE A 525 14.91 9.81 -30.76
C ILE A 525 14.01 10.65 -29.83
N SER A 526 13.36 10.03 -28.85
CA SER A 526 12.48 10.69 -27.87
C SER A 526 13.17 11.80 -27.06
N ARG A 527 14.51 11.74 -26.94
CA ARG A 527 15.35 12.72 -26.24
C ARG A 527 15.75 13.95 -27.05
N TRP A 528 15.39 14.02 -28.33
CA TRP A 528 15.77 15.15 -29.18
C TRP A 528 15.05 16.44 -28.79
N ASP A 529 15.82 17.50 -28.58
CA ASP A 529 15.31 18.86 -28.43
C ASP A 529 14.94 19.41 -29.81
N VAL A 530 13.68 19.20 -30.20
CA VAL A 530 13.12 19.67 -31.48
C VAL A 530 12.34 20.98 -31.35
N SER A 531 12.44 21.69 -30.22
CA SER A 531 11.68 22.91 -29.91
C SER A 531 11.92 24.08 -30.90
N SER A 532 13.00 24.03 -31.68
CA SER A 532 13.35 24.98 -32.74
C SER A 532 12.83 24.61 -34.15
N VAL A 533 12.22 23.43 -34.34
CA VAL A 533 11.91 22.89 -35.68
C VAL A 533 10.57 23.42 -36.21
N GLU A 534 10.61 24.05 -37.38
CA GLU A 534 9.44 24.62 -38.09
C GLU A 534 8.88 23.66 -39.17
N SER A 535 9.72 22.81 -39.79
CA SER A 535 9.32 21.84 -40.83
C SER A 535 9.74 20.41 -40.50
N PHE A 536 8.74 19.53 -40.39
CA PHE A 536 8.84 18.08 -40.25
C PHE A 536 8.26 17.34 -41.49
N GLY A 537 8.01 18.06 -42.59
CA GLY A 537 7.37 17.49 -43.79
C GLY A 537 8.12 16.27 -44.31
N ASP A 538 7.40 15.20 -44.69
CA ASP A 538 7.98 13.95 -45.21
C ASP A 538 9.01 13.23 -44.31
N MET A 539 9.23 13.66 -43.04
CA MET A 539 10.39 13.26 -42.23
C MET A 539 10.57 11.74 -42.09
N PHE A 540 9.48 10.98 -41.94
CA PHE A 540 9.46 9.51 -41.89
C PHE A 540 8.61 8.90 -43.01
N ASN A 541 8.39 9.62 -44.12
CA ASN A 541 7.68 9.08 -45.28
C ASN A 541 8.40 7.81 -45.77
N GLN A 542 7.69 6.71 -46.03
CA GLN A 542 8.22 5.39 -46.36
C GLN A 542 9.25 4.80 -45.37
N ALA A 543 9.40 5.32 -44.14
CA ALA A 543 10.24 4.71 -43.10
C ALA A 543 9.54 3.46 -42.52
N TYR A 544 9.49 2.38 -43.32
CA TYR A 544 8.63 1.20 -43.09
C TYR A 544 8.79 0.50 -41.73
N ALA A 545 9.93 0.68 -41.05
CA ALA A 545 10.20 0.11 -39.74
C ALA A 545 9.89 1.04 -38.55
N PHE A 546 9.66 2.34 -38.77
CA PHE A 546 9.61 3.35 -37.71
C PHE A 546 8.36 3.21 -36.83
N ASN A 547 8.56 3.06 -35.51
CA ASN A 547 7.51 2.92 -34.52
C ASN A 547 7.95 3.35 -33.11
N GLN A 548 8.76 4.41 -33.00
CA GLN A 548 9.19 4.93 -31.70
C GLN A 548 8.19 5.94 -31.14
N GLY A 549 8.06 5.98 -29.81
CA GLY A 549 7.27 7.00 -29.11
C GLY A 549 8.03 8.32 -29.05
N ILE A 550 7.39 9.40 -29.48
CA ILE A 550 7.97 10.75 -29.60
C ILE A 550 7.04 11.83 -29.02
N GLY A 551 6.07 11.42 -28.18
CA GLY A 551 5.09 12.31 -27.54
C GLY A 551 5.67 13.34 -26.56
N GLU A 552 6.91 13.15 -26.12
CA GLU A 552 7.67 14.10 -25.28
C GLU A 552 8.34 15.23 -26.09
N TRP A 553 8.25 15.21 -27.43
CA TRP A 553 8.76 16.29 -28.29
C TRP A 553 7.92 17.57 -28.14
N ASP A 554 8.60 18.69 -27.86
CA ASP A 554 8.01 20.03 -28.00
C ASP A 554 7.94 20.41 -29.49
N VAL A 555 6.78 20.17 -30.10
CA VAL A 555 6.48 20.54 -31.49
C VAL A 555 5.73 21.87 -31.62
N SER A 556 5.68 22.71 -30.56
CA SER A 556 4.88 23.95 -30.56
C SER A 556 5.34 25.01 -31.58
N SER A 557 6.56 24.91 -32.08
CA SER A 557 7.12 25.72 -33.18
C SER A 557 6.76 25.21 -34.59
N ALA A 558 6.20 24.01 -34.72
CA ALA A 558 5.97 23.36 -36.01
C ALA A 558 4.89 24.06 -36.85
N LEU A 559 5.17 24.24 -38.14
CA LEU A 559 4.26 24.84 -39.13
C LEU A 559 3.81 23.84 -40.20
N TYR A 560 4.68 22.88 -40.55
CA TYR A 560 4.50 21.91 -41.62
C TYR A 560 4.75 20.47 -41.14
N MET A 561 3.73 19.62 -41.23
CA MET A 561 3.78 18.18 -40.90
C MET A 561 3.19 17.31 -42.03
N GLY A 562 3.02 17.85 -43.24
CA GLY A 562 2.58 17.09 -44.41
C GLY A 562 3.45 15.84 -44.65
N ASN A 563 2.82 14.71 -45.01
CA ASN A 563 3.43 13.41 -45.26
C ASN A 563 4.28 12.81 -44.11
N MET A 564 4.30 13.39 -42.89
CA MET A 564 5.33 13.09 -41.89
C MET A 564 5.49 11.58 -41.56
N PHE A 565 4.41 10.81 -41.52
CA PHE A 565 4.40 9.35 -41.32
C PHE A 565 3.76 8.59 -42.50
N ARG A 566 3.76 9.21 -43.68
CA ARG A 566 3.18 8.63 -44.89
C ARG A 566 3.87 7.32 -45.26
N GLU A 567 3.13 6.26 -45.54
CA GLU A 567 3.63 4.91 -45.78
C GLU A 567 4.55 4.34 -44.65
N ALA A 568 4.58 4.94 -43.46
CA ALA A 568 5.23 4.38 -42.26
C ALA A 568 4.37 3.23 -41.69
N THR A 569 4.32 2.11 -42.42
CA THR A 569 3.25 1.09 -42.32
C THR A 569 2.99 0.51 -40.91
N VAL A 570 4.00 0.49 -40.04
CA VAL A 570 3.93 -0.05 -38.67
C VAL A 570 3.81 1.04 -37.60
N PHE A 571 3.80 2.32 -37.98
CA PHE A 571 3.82 3.43 -37.04
C PHE A 571 2.52 3.51 -36.21
N ASN A 572 2.69 3.37 -34.91
CA ASN A 572 1.72 3.67 -33.88
C ASN A 572 2.46 4.15 -32.60
N GLY A 573 3.53 4.94 -32.78
CA GLY A 573 4.25 5.58 -31.69
C GLY A 573 3.39 6.62 -30.98
N ASP A 574 3.67 6.90 -29.71
CA ASP A 574 2.97 7.96 -28.97
C ASP A 574 3.28 9.34 -29.57
N VAL A 575 2.21 10.12 -29.79
CA VAL A 575 2.18 11.52 -30.27
C VAL A 575 1.05 12.32 -29.58
N VAL A 576 0.46 11.78 -28.50
CA VAL A 576 -0.76 12.33 -27.88
C VAL A 576 -0.50 13.65 -27.16
N GLY A 577 0.72 13.86 -26.64
CA GLY A 577 1.12 15.06 -25.89
C GLY A 577 1.41 16.32 -26.74
N TRP A 578 1.41 16.22 -28.07
CA TRP A 578 1.87 17.28 -28.97
C TRP A 578 0.95 18.51 -29.02
N ASP A 579 1.53 19.71 -28.83
CA ASP A 579 0.88 20.99 -29.14
C ASP A 579 1.02 21.33 -30.62
N VAL A 580 0.06 20.86 -31.41
CA VAL A 580 -0.02 21.12 -32.86
C VAL A 580 -0.72 22.45 -33.20
N SER A 581 -0.98 23.35 -32.24
CA SER A 581 -1.80 24.55 -32.49
C SER A 581 -1.20 25.58 -33.45
N SER A 582 0.11 25.53 -33.67
CA SER A 582 0.84 26.31 -34.68
C SER A 582 0.78 25.72 -36.09
N VAL A 583 0.46 24.42 -36.23
CA VAL A 583 0.59 23.69 -37.50
C VAL A 583 -0.47 24.14 -38.51
N THR A 584 -0.05 24.35 -39.75
CA THR A 584 -0.91 24.83 -40.86
C THR A 584 -1.15 23.79 -41.95
N ASP A 585 -0.28 22.78 -42.02
CA ASP A 585 -0.28 21.69 -43.01
C ASP A 585 -0.11 20.32 -42.31
N MET A 586 -1.05 19.42 -42.61
CA MET A 586 -1.09 18.01 -42.18
C MET A 586 -1.49 17.08 -43.34
N VAL A 587 -1.32 17.50 -44.60
CA VAL A 587 -1.73 16.72 -45.79
C VAL A 587 -1.02 15.36 -45.80
N GLU A 588 -1.77 14.28 -46.01
CA GLU A 588 -1.29 12.89 -46.03
C GLU A 588 -0.46 12.45 -44.80
N MET A 589 -0.54 13.15 -43.65
CA MET A 589 0.34 12.93 -42.49
C MET A 589 0.42 11.46 -42.01
N PHE A 590 -0.68 10.72 -42.03
CA PHE A 590 -0.75 9.28 -41.70
C PHE A 590 -1.26 8.42 -42.89
N SER A 591 -1.13 8.93 -44.12
CA SER A 591 -1.49 8.21 -45.35
C SER A 591 -0.72 6.89 -45.43
N TYR A 592 -1.42 5.75 -45.56
CA TYR A 592 -0.90 4.37 -45.51
C TYR A 592 -0.12 3.98 -44.23
N ALA A 593 -0.26 4.72 -43.12
CA ALA A 593 0.21 4.27 -41.81
C ALA A 593 -0.74 3.18 -41.26
N PHE A 594 -0.68 1.97 -41.85
CA PHE A 594 -1.69 0.92 -41.69
C PHE A 594 -2.01 0.53 -40.23
N ALA A 595 -1.05 0.70 -39.32
CA ALA A 595 -1.16 0.37 -37.90
C ALA A 595 -1.58 1.54 -36.98
N PHE A 596 -1.68 2.77 -37.51
CA PHE A 596 -1.88 3.97 -36.68
C PHE A 596 -3.28 4.04 -36.06
N ASN A 597 -3.32 4.15 -34.73
CA ASN A 597 -4.52 4.35 -33.92
C ASN A 597 -4.16 4.95 -32.54
N GLN A 598 -3.62 6.18 -32.54
CA GLN A 598 -3.38 6.96 -31.31
C GLN A 598 -4.51 7.94 -30.97
N ASP A 599 -4.65 8.30 -29.70
CA ASP A 599 -5.75 9.14 -29.18
C ASP A 599 -5.47 10.64 -29.39
N ILE A 600 -5.53 11.06 -30.64
CA ILE A 600 -5.27 12.45 -31.09
C ILE A 600 -6.51 13.36 -30.99
N GLY A 601 -7.57 12.93 -30.29
CA GLY A 601 -8.80 13.72 -30.11
C GLY A 601 -8.58 15.04 -29.34
N GLY A 602 -7.48 15.15 -28.59
CA GLY A 602 -7.07 16.37 -27.88
C GLY A 602 -6.33 17.41 -28.72
N TRP A 603 -5.96 17.11 -29.97
CA TRP A 603 -5.19 18.02 -30.83
C TRP A 603 -5.99 19.27 -31.25
N VAL A 604 -5.34 20.43 -31.22
CA VAL A 604 -5.94 21.73 -31.57
C VAL A 604 -5.60 22.10 -33.02
N ILE A 605 -6.40 21.62 -33.96
CA ILE A 605 -6.13 21.79 -35.41
C ILE A 605 -6.74 23.06 -36.05
N SER A 606 -7.20 24.05 -35.26
CA SER A 606 -7.92 25.22 -35.77
C SER A 606 -7.14 26.12 -36.74
N SER A 607 -5.81 25.94 -36.82
CA SER A 607 -4.89 26.64 -37.72
C SER A 607 -4.72 25.93 -39.08
N VAL A 608 -5.15 24.67 -39.19
CA VAL A 608 -5.00 23.83 -40.39
C VAL A 608 -6.04 24.18 -41.45
N THR A 609 -5.64 24.20 -42.72
CA THR A 609 -6.52 24.59 -43.85
C THR A 609 -6.83 23.47 -44.84
N SER A 610 -6.07 22.37 -44.79
CA SER A 610 -6.30 21.12 -45.52
C SER A 610 -5.99 19.92 -44.63
N ILE A 611 -6.86 18.92 -44.67
CA ILE A 611 -6.62 17.57 -44.11
C ILE A 611 -6.74 16.51 -45.21
N GLU A 612 -6.37 16.89 -46.45
CA GLU A 612 -6.31 16.02 -47.62
C GLU A 612 -5.53 14.74 -47.29
N GLY A 613 -6.16 13.57 -47.50
CA GLY A 613 -5.54 12.26 -47.33
C GLY A 613 -5.02 11.93 -45.92
N MET A 614 -5.33 12.72 -44.88
CA MET A 614 -4.66 12.64 -43.56
C MET A 614 -4.62 11.23 -42.96
N PHE A 615 -5.70 10.44 -43.11
CA PHE A 615 -5.79 9.04 -42.68
C PHE A 615 -6.04 8.08 -43.86
N TYR A 616 -5.69 8.47 -45.09
CA TYR A 616 -5.95 7.65 -46.28
C TYR A 616 -5.24 6.30 -46.13
N GLY A 617 -5.93 5.16 -46.19
CA GLY A 617 -5.32 3.84 -46.00
C GLY A 617 -4.84 3.53 -44.59
N ALA A 618 -5.09 4.39 -43.58
CA ALA A 618 -4.81 4.11 -42.17
C ALA A 618 -5.80 3.04 -41.64
N SER A 619 -5.59 1.80 -42.05
CA SER A 619 -6.65 0.78 -42.15
C SER A 619 -7.38 0.45 -40.85
N VAL A 620 -6.71 0.63 -39.70
CA VAL A 620 -7.22 0.36 -38.35
C VAL A 620 -7.63 1.62 -37.56
N PHE A 621 -7.42 2.82 -38.11
CA PHE A 621 -7.67 4.08 -37.41
C PHE A 621 -9.16 4.27 -37.09
N ASN A 622 -9.48 4.39 -35.80
CA ASN A 622 -10.84 4.55 -35.29
C ASN A 622 -10.87 5.15 -33.87
N ASN A 623 -10.02 6.14 -33.56
CA ASN A 623 -10.12 6.92 -32.31
C ASN A 623 -10.94 8.20 -32.52
N ASP A 624 -11.47 8.74 -31.41
CA ASP A 624 -12.38 9.88 -31.44
C ASP A 624 -11.66 11.18 -31.84
N ILE A 625 -12.22 11.84 -32.86
CA ILE A 625 -11.79 13.14 -33.39
C ILE A 625 -13.01 14.07 -33.62
N GLY A 626 -14.18 13.73 -33.06
CA GLY A 626 -15.41 14.51 -33.16
C GLY A 626 -15.32 15.89 -32.50
N GLY A 627 -14.36 16.08 -31.59
CA GLY A 627 -14.07 17.34 -30.91
C GLY A 627 -13.21 18.35 -31.68
N TRP A 628 -12.67 17.99 -32.84
CA TRP A 628 -11.79 18.86 -33.64
C TRP A 628 -12.52 20.08 -34.25
N ASP A 629 -11.91 21.27 -34.15
CA ASP A 629 -12.39 22.47 -34.84
C ASP A 629 -11.86 22.52 -36.28
N VAL A 630 -12.63 21.94 -37.20
CA VAL A 630 -12.36 21.96 -38.65
C VAL A 630 -12.90 23.21 -39.36
N SER A 631 -13.33 24.27 -38.67
CA SER A 631 -14.00 25.42 -39.31
C SER A 631 -13.09 26.25 -40.23
N SER A 632 -11.77 26.14 -40.08
CA SER A 632 -10.75 26.70 -40.99
C SER A 632 -10.47 25.86 -42.24
N VAL A 633 -10.91 24.59 -42.26
CA VAL A 633 -10.56 23.63 -43.31
C VAL A 633 -11.34 23.90 -44.59
N THR A 634 -10.63 23.91 -45.72
CA THR A 634 -11.20 24.17 -47.05
C THR A 634 -11.13 22.96 -47.99
N GLU A 635 -10.30 21.97 -47.63
CA GLU A 635 -10.01 20.76 -48.39
C GLU A 635 -10.04 19.52 -47.48
N MET A 636 -10.79 18.50 -47.90
CA MET A 636 -11.04 17.22 -47.20
C MET A 636 -11.07 16.04 -48.18
N SER A 637 -10.46 16.18 -49.37
CA SER A 637 -10.25 15.07 -50.29
C SER A 637 -9.58 13.88 -49.60
N SER A 638 -10.07 12.66 -49.85
CA SER A 638 -9.45 11.41 -49.41
C SER A 638 -9.20 11.23 -47.89
N THR A 639 -9.67 12.13 -47.01
CA THR A 639 -9.27 12.18 -45.58
C THR A 639 -9.40 10.84 -44.84
N PHE A 640 -10.44 10.06 -45.12
CA PHE A 640 -10.67 8.70 -44.60
C PHE A 640 -10.79 7.64 -45.70
N GLY A 641 -10.29 7.92 -46.91
CA GLY A 641 -10.27 6.94 -48.00
C GLY A 641 -9.46 5.71 -47.58
N GLU A 642 -9.89 4.49 -47.89
CA GLU A 642 -9.33 3.20 -47.43
C GLU A 642 -9.12 3.04 -45.90
N ALA A 643 -9.59 3.97 -45.06
CA ALA A 643 -9.57 3.87 -43.59
C ALA A 643 -10.64 2.87 -43.10
N SER A 644 -10.41 1.58 -43.37
CA SER A 644 -11.46 0.54 -43.40
C SER A 644 -12.25 0.38 -42.10
N ALA A 645 -11.62 0.65 -40.96
CA ALA A 645 -12.19 0.55 -39.61
C ALA A 645 -12.88 1.83 -39.10
N PHE A 646 -12.68 2.98 -39.77
CA PHE A 646 -13.13 4.28 -39.25
C PHE A 646 -14.66 4.39 -39.23
N ASN A 647 -15.21 4.70 -38.06
CA ASN A 647 -16.64 4.90 -37.82
C ASN A 647 -16.89 5.75 -36.55
N GLN A 648 -16.11 6.80 -36.31
CA GLN A 648 -16.30 7.70 -35.16
C GLN A 648 -17.22 8.89 -35.49
N ASP A 649 -17.88 9.40 -34.46
CA ASP A 649 -18.90 10.46 -34.59
C ASP A 649 -18.27 11.81 -34.91
N ILE A 650 -18.44 12.24 -36.15
CA ILE A 650 -18.00 13.54 -36.68
C ILE A 650 -19.20 14.45 -37.04
N SER A 651 -20.39 14.17 -36.48
CA SER A 651 -21.61 14.96 -36.70
C SER A 651 -21.48 16.42 -36.23
N GLY A 652 -20.61 16.68 -35.26
CA GLY A 652 -20.33 18.01 -34.72
C GLY A 652 -19.39 18.89 -35.56
N TRP A 653 -18.75 18.35 -36.62
CA TRP A 653 -17.79 19.08 -37.45
C TRP A 653 -18.42 20.24 -38.23
N VAL A 654 -17.79 21.42 -38.18
CA VAL A 654 -18.25 22.65 -38.84
C VAL A 654 -17.64 22.76 -40.25
N VAL A 655 -18.22 22.06 -41.21
CA VAL A 655 -17.67 21.90 -42.58
C VAL A 655 -18.04 23.01 -43.58
N ASN A 656 -18.59 24.14 -43.14
CA ASN A 656 -19.13 25.18 -44.05
C ASN A 656 -18.07 25.96 -44.85
N SER A 657 -16.79 25.90 -44.45
CA SER A 657 -15.64 26.40 -45.22
C SER A 657 -15.16 25.42 -46.31
N VAL A 658 -15.55 24.15 -46.24
CA VAL A 658 -15.02 23.08 -47.10
C VAL A 658 -15.54 23.24 -48.52
N THR A 659 -14.65 23.13 -49.51
CA THR A 659 -14.99 23.27 -50.93
C THR A 659 -14.81 22.00 -51.74
N ASN A 660 -14.16 20.98 -51.19
CA ASN A 660 -13.89 19.70 -51.82
C ASN A 660 -13.88 18.57 -50.78
N MET A 661 -14.53 17.44 -51.13
CA MET A 661 -14.71 16.22 -50.34
C MET A 661 -14.58 14.97 -51.24
N VAL A 662 -13.84 15.08 -52.35
CA VAL A 662 -13.65 13.97 -53.31
C VAL A 662 -13.01 12.77 -52.62
N SER A 663 -13.59 11.58 -52.81
CA SER A 663 -13.11 10.31 -52.23
C SER A 663 -12.96 10.30 -50.69
N MET A 664 -13.56 11.25 -49.96
CA MET A 664 -13.37 11.45 -48.50
C MET A 664 -13.58 10.18 -47.67
N PHE A 665 -14.51 9.31 -48.07
CA PHE A 665 -14.78 8.00 -47.46
C PHE A 665 -14.74 6.84 -48.48
N ASP A 666 -14.00 6.95 -49.60
CA ASP A 666 -13.84 5.81 -50.53
C ASP A 666 -13.32 4.59 -49.75
N ARG A 667 -14.00 3.45 -49.81
CA ARG A 667 -13.70 2.20 -49.08
C ARG A 667 -13.54 2.33 -47.56
N ALA A 668 -14.07 3.39 -46.95
CA ALA A 668 -14.22 3.49 -45.48
C ALA A 668 -15.32 2.52 -45.03
N SER A 669 -15.02 1.21 -45.11
CA SER A 669 -16.04 0.15 -45.21
C SER A 669 -16.96 0.03 -43.98
N SER A 670 -16.50 0.52 -42.84
CA SER A 670 -17.22 0.55 -41.56
C SER A 670 -18.01 1.85 -41.32
N PHE A 671 -17.76 2.91 -42.09
CA PHE A 671 -18.30 4.25 -41.82
C PHE A 671 -19.81 4.32 -42.09
N ASN A 672 -20.57 4.72 -41.06
CA ASN A 672 -22.02 4.90 -41.14
C ASN A 672 -22.54 5.89 -40.07
N GLN A 673 -21.81 6.96 -39.77
CA GLN A 673 -22.25 7.98 -38.80
C GLN A 673 -23.13 9.06 -39.43
N ASP A 674 -24.03 9.63 -38.64
CA ASP A 674 -25.01 10.62 -39.10
C ASP A 674 -24.36 11.99 -39.36
N ILE A 675 -24.13 12.28 -40.63
CA ILE A 675 -23.61 13.55 -41.16
C ILE A 675 -24.71 14.39 -41.85
N SER A 676 -25.99 14.09 -41.61
CA SER A 676 -27.13 14.82 -42.21
C SER A 676 -27.16 16.31 -41.84
N GLY A 677 -26.58 16.68 -40.69
CA GLY A 677 -26.49 18.04 -40.18
C GLY A 677 -25.38 18.93 -40.78
N TRP A 678 -24.49 18.38 -41.62
CA TRP A 678 -23.38 19.11 -42.22
C TRP A 678 -23.84 20.19 -43.24
N ASP A 679 -23.32 21.41 -43.09
CA ASP A 679 -23.52 22.50 -44.06
C ASP A 679 -22.54 22.37 -45.23
N VAL A 680 -22.88 21.52 -46.19
CA VAL A 680 -22.10 21.29 -47.42
C VAL A 680 -22.31 22.37 -48.51
N SER A 681 -22.92 23.52 -48.19
CA SER A 681 -23.32 24.52 -49.20
C SER A 681 -22.15 25.18 -49.97
N SER A 682 -20.93 25.10 -49.44
CA SER A 682 -19.69 25.56 -50.10
C SER A 682 -19.03 24.52 -51.01
N VAL A 683 -19.43 23.25 -50.92
CA VAL A 683 -18.74 22.12 -51.55
C VAL A 683 -19.01 22.06 -53.05
N LYS A 684 -17.96 21.79 -53.83
CA LYS A 684 -17.97 21.74 -55.30
C LYS A 684 -17.68 20.32 -55.82
N GLY A 685 -16.74 19.62 -55.18
CA GLY A 685 -16.34 18.25 -55.52
C GLY A 685 -16.81 17.24 -54.48
N MET A 686 -17.56 16.24 -54.91
CA MET A 686 -18.08 15.11 -54.12
C MET A 686 -18.03 13.79 -54.93
N SER A 687 -17.25 13.73 -56.00
CA SER A 687 -17.04 12.47 -56.73
C SER A 687 -16.41 11.43 -55.82
N GLU A 688 -16.84 10.18 -55.97
CA GLU A 688 -16.29 9.02 -55.25
C GLU A 688 -16.41 9.07 -53.71
N MET A 689 -17.07 10.09 -53.13
CA MET A 689 -17.07 10.41 -51.70
C MET A 689 -17.43 9.23 -50.78
N PHE A 690 -18.31 8.32 -51.21
CA PHE A 690 -18.70 7.09 -50.51
C PHE A 690 -18.56 5.84 -51.40
N MET A 691 -17.70 5.85 -52.43
CA MET A 691 -17.44 4.64 -53.22
C MET A 691 -17.02 3.52 -52.28
N GLY A 692 -17.60 2.32 -52.38
CA GLY A 692 -17.22 1.18 -51.53
C GLY A 692 -17.37 1.35 -50.00
N ALA A 693 -17.98 2.41 -49.49
CA ALA A 693 -18.26 2.62 -48.06
C ALA A 693 -19.41 1.70 -47.58
N THR A 694 -19.17 0.38 -47.54
CA THR A 694 -20.23 -0.65 -47.52
C THR A 694 -21.22 -0.63 -46.36
N ALA A 695 -20.91 0.05 -45.25
CA ALA A 695 -21.83 0.25 -44.14
C ALA A 695 -22.75 1.47 -44.31
N PHE A 696 -22.42 2.41 -45.20
CA PHE A 696 -23.02 3.74 -45.25
C PHE A 696 -24.47 3.73 -45.75
N ASN A 697 -25.40 4.14 -44.89
CA ASN A 697 -26.81 4.27 -45.21
C ASN A 697 -27.48 5.34 -44.31
N GLN A 698 -27.15 6.61 -44.55
CA GLN A 698 -27.74 7.77 -43.85
C GLN A 698 -28.59 8.65 -44.78
N ASP A 699 -29.47 9.47 -44.18
CA ASP A 699 -30.32 10.42 -44.93
C ASP A 699 -29.58 11.73 -45.24
N LEU A 700 -29.26 11.95 -46.52
CA LEU A 700 -28.60 13.17 -47.00
C LEU A 700 -29.57 14.13 -47.72
N SER A 701 -30.89 13.96 -47.55
CA SER A 701 -31.91 14.79 -48.21
C SER A 701 -31.84 16.28 -47.86
N GLN A 702 -31.30 16.62 -46.68
CA GLN A 702 -31.20 17.99 -46.19
C GLN A 702 -29.97 18.74 -46.72
N TRP A 703 -28.94 18.05 -47.23
CA TRP A 703 -27.72 18.66 -47.75
C TRP A 703 -27.99 19.66 -48.89
N ASP A 704 -27.22 20.76 -48.92
CA ASP A 704 -27.34 21.81 -49.93
C ASP A 704 -26.34 21.65 -51.08
N VAL A 705 -26.61 20.69 -51.96
CA VAL A 705 -25.80 20.40 -53.16
C VAL A 705 -25.89 21.48 -54.26
N SER A 706 -26.26 22.72 -53.94
CA SER A 706 -26.44 23.80 -54.93
C SER A 706 -25.13 24.36 -55.51
N SER A 707 -24.01 24.22 -54.80
CA SER A 707 -22.66 24.57 -55.28
C SER A 707 -21.93 23.41 -55.98
N VAL A 708 -22.43 22.18 -55.85
CA VAL A 708 -21.74 20.96 -56.30
C VAL A 708 -21.73 20.88 -57.83
N THR A 709 -20.55 20.61 -58.40
CA THR A 709 -20.33 20.50 -59.85
C THR A 709 -20.05 19.06 -60.29
N ASN A 710 -19.55 18.19 -59.40
CA ASN A 710 -19.36 16.77 -59.71
C ASN A 710 -19.65 15.85 -58.51
N MET A 711 -20.47 14.81 -58.76
CA MET A 711 -20.74 13.66 -57.88
C MET A 711 -20.60 12.33 -58.66
N SER A 712 -19.72 12.28 -59.66
CA SER A 712 -19.44 11.06 -60.41
C SER A 712 -19.03 9.93 -59.46
N GLU A 713 -19.66 8.77 -59.61
CA GLU A 713 -19.35 7.55 -58.85
C GLU A 713 -19.45 7.67 -57.31
N MET A 714 -20.12 8.71 -56.79
CA MET A 714 -20.23 9.03 -55.35
C MET A 714 -20.64 7.85 -54.45
N PHE A 715 -21.54 6.97 -54.90
CA PHE A 715 -22.02 5.78 -54.18
C PHE A 715 -21.64 4.46 -54.88
N LYS A 716 -20.64 4.45 -55.76
CA LYS A 716 -20.29 3.26 -56.57
C LYS A 716 -19.91 2.06 -55.69
N ASN A 717 -20.36 0.87 -56.07
CA ASN A 717 -20.23 -0.39 -55.30
C ASN A 717 -20.97 -0.40 -53.94
N ILE A 718 -21.84 0.57 -53.64
CA ILE A 718 -22.75 0.54 -52.49
C ILE A 718 -24.19 0.85 -52.92
N ALA A 719 -25.15 0.50 -52.06
CA ALA A 719 -26.57 0.77 -52.27
C ALA A 719 -27.14 1.41 -51.01
N LEU A 720 -27.72 2.60 -51.16
CA LEU A 720 -28.57 3.17 -50.12
C LEU A 720 -29.86 2.35 -50.02
N SER A 721 -30.43 2.31 -48.81
CA SER A 721 -31.80 1.82 -48.61
C SER A 721 -32.78 2.71 -49.39
N THR A 722 -33.87 2.12 -49.88
CA THR A 722 -34.87 2.82 -50.71
C THR A 722 -35.41 4.07 -50.01
N ASP A 723 -35.70 4.01 -48.71
CA ASP A 723 -36.18 5.15 -47.93
C ASP A 723 -35.20 6.35 -47.98
N ASN A 724 -33.89 6.09 -47.82
CA ASN A 724 -32.85 7.13 -47.89
C ASN A 724 -32.59 7.62 -49.32
N TYR A 725 -32.66 6.73 -50.32
CA TYR A 725 -32.47 7.10 -51.72
C TYR A 725 -33.62 7.96 -52.26
N ASP A 726 -34.86 7.57 -51.93
CA ASP A 726 -36.07 8.32 -52.22
C ASP A 726 -36.04 9.69 -51.53
N ALA A 727 -35.64 9.76 -50.25
CA ALA A 727 -35.48 11.01 -49.51
C ALA A 727 -34.42 11.94 -50.13
N LEU A 728 -33.22 11.41 -50.41
CA LEU A 728 -32.09 12.13 -51.02
C LEU A 728 -32.52 12.80 -52.34
N LEU A 729 -33.06 12.03 -53.28
CA LEU A 729 -33.50 12.57 -54.56
C LEU A 729 -34.65 13.57 -54.39
N ASN A 730 -35.64 13.28 -53.54
CA ASN A 730 -36.74 14.22 -53.31
C ASN A 730 -36.25 15.56 -52.74
N GLY A 731 -35.38 15.56 -51.73
CA GLY A 731 -34.79 16.78 -51.16
C GLY A 731 -34.03 17.60 -52.21
N TRP A 732 -33.09 16.96 -52.92
CA TRP A 732 -32.26 17.65 -53.92
C TRP A 732 -33.07 18.12 -55.14
N SER A 733 -34.15 17.43 -55.51
CA SER A 733 -35.04 17.83 -56.61
C SER A 733 -35.71 19.19 -56.38
N GLN A 734 -35.95 19.59 -55.14
CA GLN A 734 -36.55 20.89 -54.80
C GLN A 734 -35.54 22.05 -54.76
N ARG A 735 -34.23 21.77 -54.73
CA ARG A 735 -33.17 22.79 -54.67
C ARG A 735 -32.90 23.43 -56.03
N VAL A 736 -32.41 24.67 -56.01
CA VAL A 736 -31.80 25.33 -57.18
C VAL A 736 -30.35 24.84 -57.25
N VAL A 737 -30.03 23.98 -58.21
CA VAL A 737 -28.74 23.29 -58.34
C VAL A 737 -28.03 23.66 -59.63
N GLN A 738 -26.73 23.39 -59.72
CA GLN A 738 -25.98 23.54 -60.97
C GLN A 738 -26.56 22.63 -62.07
N PRO A 739 -26.55 23.06 -63.34
CA PRO A 739 -26.89 22.21 -64.47
C PRO A 739 -25.70 21.32 -64.87
N ASN A 740 -25.97 20.21 -65.56
CA ASN A 740 -24.96 19.28 -66.10
C ASN A 740 -24.09 18.54 -65.05
N VAL A 741 -24.57 18.41 -63.81
CA VAL A 741 -23.90 17.60 -62.78
C VAL A 741 -24.09 16.11 -63.08
N THR A 742 -23.01 15.34 -62.97
CA THR A 742 -23.07 13.87 -62.99
C THR A 742 -23.20 13.36 -61.55
N PHE A 743 -24.13 12.44 -61.30
CA PHE A 743 -24.37 11.83 -59.99
C PHE A 743 -24.40 10.30 -60.10
N GLY A 744 -23.43 9.64 -59.44
CA GLY A 744 -23.37 8.19 -59.32
C GLY A 744 -24.02 7.71 -58.02
N ALA A 745 -25.26 7.25 -58.08
CA ALA A 745 -26.03 6.69 -56.96
C ALA A 745 -25.74 5.21 -56.67
N GLY A 746 -24.79 4.60 -57.39
CA GLY A 746 -24.34 3.23 -57.13
C GLY A 746 -25.37 2.18 -57.50
N ASP A 747 -25.44 1.13 -56.68
CA ASP A 747 -26.35 0.00 -56.83
C ASP A 747 -27.74 0.28 -56.18
N SER A 748 -27.98 1.52 -55.75
CA SER A 748 -29.25 1.98 -55.17
C SER A 748 -30.41 1.82 -56.17
N LEU A 749 -31.52 1.22 -55.73
CA LEU A 749 -32.68 0.93 -56.59
C LEU A 749 -33.75 2.03 -56.47
N PRO A 750 -34.23 2.61 -57.60
CA PRO A 750 -35.28 3.62 -57.58
C PRO A 750 -36.65 3.06 -57.21
N SER A 751 -37.44 3.86 -56.48
CA SER A 751 -38.88 3.68 -56.28
C SER A 751 -39.71 4.67 -57.11
N LEU A 752 -41.03 4.46 -57.18
CA LEU A 752 -41.98 5.38 -57.81
C LEU A 752 -41.94 6.81 -57.23
N ASP A 753 -41.53 6.95 -55.96
CA ASP A 753 -41.39 8.25 -55.30
C ASP A 753 -40.05 8.93 -55.64
N SER A 754 -39.01 8.15 -55.99
CA SER A 754 -37.77 8.69 -56.58
C SER A 754 -37.88 9.06 -58.06
N ASP A 755 -38.67 8.32 -58.86
CA ASP A 755 -38.77 8.50 -60.33
C ASP A 755 -39.10 9.96 -60.71
N ALA A 756 -40.05 10.57 -60.00
CA ALA A 756 -40.46 11.96 -60.24
C ALA A 756 -39.38 12.98 -59.85
N ALA A 757 -38.60 12.68 -58.81
CA ALA A 757 -37.50 13.51 -58.35
C ALA A 757 -36.28 13.40 -59.28
N LYS A 758 -35.94 12.18 -59.71
CA LYS A 758 -34.92 11.86 -60.72
C LYS A 758 -35.20 12.60 -62.03
N ALA A 759 -36.41 12.46 -62.59
CA ALA A 759 -36.83 13.16 -63.81
C ALA A 759 -36.80 14.70 -63.66
N THR A 760 -37.00 15.22 -62.44
CA THR A 760 -36.89 16.66 -62.14
C THR A 760 -35.44 17.14 -62.14
N LEU A 761 -34.47 16.32 -61.72
CA LEU A 761 -33.04 16.62 -61.77
C LEU A 761 -32.47 16.45 -63.18
N GLU A 762 -32.84 15.37 -63.89
CA GLU A 762 -32.54 15.19 -65.32
C GLU A 762 -33.08 16.36 -66.16
N GLY A 763 -34.26 16.89 -65.80
CA GLY A 763 -34.82 18.12 -66.39
C GLY A 763 -34.01 19.40 -66.15
N LYS A 764 -33.10 19.41 -65.16
CA LYS A 764 -32.08 20.46 -64.94
C LYS A 764 -30.76 20.16 -65.68
N GLY A 765 -30.72 19.06 -66.44
CA GLY A 765 -29.55 18.60 -67.19
C GLY A 765 -28.63 17.64 -66.42
N TRP A 766 -29.04 17.11 -65.26
CA TRP A 766 -28.22 16.13 -64.54
C TRP A 766 -28.13 14.80 -65.28
N VAL A 767 -27.03 14.07 -65.06
CA VAL A 767 -26.86 12.67 -65.49
C VAL A 767 -26.81 11.79 -64.25
N ILE A 768 -27.85 10.99 -64.03
CA ILE A 768 -27.99 10.13 -62.84
C ILE A 768 -27.78 8.67 -63.25
N THR A 769 -26.83 7.98 -62.64
CA THR A 769 -26.61 6.54 -62.80
C THR A 769 -26.85 5.82 -61.48
N ASP A 770 -27.79 4.90 -61.48
CA ASP A 770 -28.27 4.12 -60.32
C ASP A 770 -28.44 2.64 -60.71
N GLY A 771 -28.94 1.79 -59.81
CA GLY A 771 -29.15 0.35 -60.03
C GLY A 771 -30.25 -0.03 -61.03
N SER A 772 -30.62 0.88 -61.94
CA SER A 772 -31.61 0.63 -63.00
C SER A 772 -31.13 -0.40 -64.04
N PRO A 773 -31.97 -1.35 -64.50
CA PRO A 773 -31.62 -2.35 -65.54
C PRO A 773 -31.46 -1.83 -66.98
#